data_AF-A0A6N3F3M9-F1
#
_entry.id   AF-A0A6N3F3M9-F1
#
_cell.length_a   1.000
_cell.length_b   1.000
_cell.length_c   1.000
_cell.angle_alpha   90.00
_cell.angle_beta   90.00
_cell.angle_gamma   90.00
#
_symmetry.space_group_name_H-M   'P 1'
#
loop_
_entity.id
_entity.type
_entity.pdbx_description
1 polymer ?
#
loop_
_entity_poly.entity_id
_entity_poly.type
_entity_poly.pdbx_seq_one_letter_code
_entity_poly.pdbx_strand_id
1 'polypeptide(L)'
;MGNVIRIVRSDFKRLFANAMSVIIVIGLVVMPSIFAWYNVIACWNVFDNTGNLTVAVANVDDGYESDLVPLRVNIGERVVSALRANDQIDWTFTTEEDAVDGARSGRYYAAVVIPAGFSKDMLTFYSEDVQHARIVYYANEKKSAIAPKITDQGADSVSYQVNEVFAQTLSEVALGIAESMSAYADEADVGGRIAGVSGKVRDMGAQADRMASVLELYSSLAGAAQTLASDSGELVAAAQRGVDGLDAASSQGSTSASDLVTAVKGSVDDLAGALDGAAARFDEVSASAGALFDAASTGAAQGAAGLRGQAEAVDAQIARYRSAIEQLEELRGSLPSDAQQALDAVIARMSAVVSLMEGMRDNLGAAAERLEAGNADVEAQRAEVERLAAEARQASDDLAASFDSGLKPGLQQLADSAGVLAANMGDGLDGLRSSGADLSASAGSAADVLGDARAKVDEAAQKLRETARELDTLADGVDEALVAGDADALRAVLGADAQLLSKALAAPVGIEREAVFPAENFGSAMAPLYTTLALFIGSLLILVVVKPTVSDRTREQLSDPQPRQLFMGRFGVLAFLSLAQTTVMGLGNLLFLQVQVAEPALFMLCFWIAGLVFTFLIYALVAAFANLGKAVAVLLLIIQVTGCGGSFPLQLLPPFVQALSPWLPATHVVNAMRAAMFGTYGADFWTEIGLLLLFLIPAALIGLVLRKPLAKFMTWYVEQVESSKLVG
;
A
#
# COMPACT_ATOMS: atom_id res chain seq x y z
N MET A 1 21.63 27.12 -30.14
CA MET A 1 20.25 27.60 -29.85
C MET A 1 19.71 28.63 -30.85
N GLY A 2 20.54 29.39 -31.58
CA GLY A 2 20.06 30.44 -32.50
C GLY A 2 19.06 29.98 -33.58
N ASN A 3 19.25 28.80 -34.18
CA ASN A 3 18.34 28.25 -35.19
C ASN A 3 16.95 27.91 -34.61
N VAL A 4 16.88 27.34 -33.40
CA VAL A 4 15.62 27.00 -32.71
C VAL A 4 14.79 28.26 -32.49
N ILE A 5 15.42 29.31 -31.95
CA ILE A 5 14.74 30.58 -31.66
C ILE A 5 14.26 31.26 -32.95
N ARG A 6 15.04 31.19 -34.03
CA ARG A 6 14.63 31.73 -35.35
C ARG A 6 13.41 31.01 -35.92
N ILE A 7 13.34 29.68 -35.80
CA ILE A 7 12.17 28.88 -36.23
C ILE A 7 10.94 29.31 -35.45
N VAL A 8 11.02 29.33 -34.11
CA VAL A 8 9.91 29.72 -33.24
C VAL A 8 9.42 31.13 -33.56
N ARG A 9 10.35 32.09 -33.70
CA ARG A 9 10.00 33.49 -34.01
C ARG A 9 9.36 33.64 -35.39
N SER A 10 9.83 32.90 -36.38
CA SER A 10 9.24 32.90 -37.74
C SER A 10 7.83 32.33 -37.72
N ASP A 11 7.64 31.20 -37.06
CA ASP A 11 6.33 30.54 -36.96
C ASP A 11 5.34 31.38 -36.15
N PHE A 12 5.78 32.01 -35.07
CA PHE A 12 4.95 32.92 -34.28
C PHE A 12 4.44 34.11 -35.11
N LYS A 13 5.33 34.73 -35.90
CA LYS A 13 4.93 35.81 -36.82
C LYS A 13 3.88 35.35 -37.84
N ARG A 14 3.94 34.08 -38.30
CA ARG A 14 2.99 33.53 -39.27
C ARG A 14 1.61 33.27 -38.68
N LEU A 15 1.52 32.86 -37.42
CA LEU A 15 0.23 32.68 -36.74
C LEU A 15 -0.61 33.96 -36.75
N PHE A 16 0.06 35.12 -36.65
CA PHE A 16 -0.57 36.44 -36.60
C PHE A 16 -0.40 37.26 -37.88
N ALA A 17 0.05 36.65 -39.00
CA ALA A 17 0.37 37.39 -40.22
C ALA A 17 -0.86 37.86 -41.01
N ASN A 18 -1.98 37.14 -40.93
CA ASN A 18 -3.22 37.49 -41.63
C ASN A 18 -4.46 37.12 -40.81
N ALA A 19 -5.60 37.73 -41.12
CA ALA A 19 -6.85 37.56 -40.39
C ALA A 19 -7.34 36.09 -40.39
N MET A 20 -7.15 35.36 -41.50
CA MET A 20 -7.57 33.96 -41.60
C MET A 20 -6.75 33.06 -40.66
N SER A 21 -5.43 33.26 -40.55
CA SER A 21 -4.56 32.53 -39.62
C SER A 21 -4.95 32.81 -38.17
N VAL A 22 -5.30 34.06 -37.83
CA VAL A 22 -5.79 34.42 -36.50
C VAL A 22 -7.12 33.72 -36.18
N ILE A 23 -8.08 33.71 -37.12
CA ILE A 23 -9.36 33.01 -36.95
C ILE A 23 -9.13 31.51 -36.70
N ILE A 24 -8.25 30.87 -37.49
CA ILE A 24 -7.91 29.46 -37.31
C ILE A 24 -7.28 29.21 -35.93
N VAL A 25 -6.36 30.09 -35.48
CA VAL A 25 -5.73 29.98 -34.16
C VAL A 25 -6.74 30.13 -33.03
N ILE A 26 -7.65 31.11 -33.12
CA ILE A 26 -8.72 31.29 -32.12
C ILE A 26 -9.61 30.05 -32.09
N GLY A 27 -10.05 29.55 -33.24
CA GLY A 27 -10.85 28.33 -33.34
C GLY A 27 -10.14 27.13 -32.71
N LEU A 28 -8.84 26.98 -32.96
CA LEU A 28 -8.02 25.89 -32.41
C LEU A 28 -7.87 25.97 -30.88
N VAL A 29 -7.73 27.18 -30.34
CA VAL A 29 -7.58 27.43 -28.89
C VAL A 29 -8.89 27.20 -28.15
N VAL A 30 -10.03 27.59 -28.74
CA VAL A 30 -11.34 27.56 -28.06
C VAL A 30 -12.08 26.23 -28.24
N MET A 31 -11.95 25.56 -29.38
CA MET A 31 -12.72 24.35 -29.70
C MET A 31 -12.64 23.23 -28.64
N PRO A 32 -11.46 22.91 -28.06
CA PRO A 32 -11.37 21.90 -27.00
C PRO A 32 -12.10 22.32 -25.72
N SER A 33 -12.07 23.62 -25.41
CA SER A 33 -12.74 24.17 -24.23
C SER A 33 -14.25 24.03 -24.35
N ILE A 34 -14.82 24.27 -25.53
CA ILE A 34 -16.25 24.05 -25.79
C ILE A 34 -16.66 22.60 -25.51
N PHE A 35 -15.84 21.63 -25.93
CA PHE A 35 -16.10 20.22 -25.66
C PHE A 35 -16.10 19.92 -24.15
N ALA A 36 -15.09 20.39 -23.41
CA ALA A 36 -15.02 20.20 -21.97
C ALA A 36 -16.22 20.84 -21.27
N TRP A 37 -16.49 22.11 -21.55
CA TRP A 37 -17.53 22.86 -20.87
C TRP A 37 -18.93 22.33 -21.14
N TYR A 38 -19.23 21.99 -22.41
CA TYR A 38 -20.51 21.41 -22.76
C TYR A 38 -20.78 20.11 -21.97
N ASN A 39 -19.81 19.20 -21.89
CA ASN A 39 -19.99 17.93 -21.20
C ASN A 39 -20.07 18.10 -19.67
N VAL A 40 -19.26 18.99 -19.09
CA VAL A 40 -19.31 19.27 -17.64
C VAL A 40 -20.64 19.91 -17.25
N ILE A 41 -21.15 20.87 -18.03
CA ILE A 41 -22.47 21.48 -17.80
C ILE A 41 -23.59 20.44 -17.93
N ALA A 42 -23.54 19.59 -18.95
CA ALA A 42 -24.54 18.55 -19.17
C ALA A 42 -24.63 17.57 -17.98
N CYS A 43 -23.51 17.37 -17.27
CA CYS A 43 -23.44 16.51 -16.10
C CYS A 43 -23.51 17.25 -14.75
N TRP A 44 -23.77 18.56 -14.71
CA TRP A 44 -23.58 19.35 -13.49
C TRP A 44 -24.39 18.82 -12.29
N ASN A 45 -25.71 18.65 -12.48
CA ASN A 45 -26.68 18.27 -11.46
C ASN A 45 -27.61 17.14 -11.95
N VAL A 46 -27.07 16.07 -12.52
CA VAL A 46 -27.89 14.96 -13.07
C VAL A 46 -28.71 14.29 -11.96
N PHE A 47 -28.18 14.24 -10.74
CA PHE A 47 -28.81 13.60 -9.59
C PHE A 47 -29.75 14.52 -8.80
N ASP A 48 -29.60 15.84 -8.89
CA ASP A 48 -30.58 16.78 -8.29
C ASP A 48 -31.81 16.99 -9.19
N ASN A 49 -31.74 16.53 -10.45
CA ASN A 49 -32.86 16.56 -11.41
C ASN A 49 -33.63 15.22 -11.44
N THR A 50 -33.65 14.48 -10.34
CA THR A 50 -34.44 13.24 -10.16
C THR A 50 -35.94 13.43 -10.27
N GLY A 51 -36.45 14.67 -10.16
CA GLY A 51 -37.86 15.01 -10.41
C GLY A 51 -38.37 14.72 -11.84
N ASN A 52 -37.51 14.25 -12.76
CA ASN A 52 -37.91 13.73 -14.07
C ASN A 52 -38.01 12.18 -14.10
N LEU A 53 -37.66 11.51 -13.01
CA LEU A 53 -37.74 10.05 -12.87
C LEU A 53 -39.08 9.68 -12.25
N THR A 54 -40.04 9.35 -13.10
CA THR A 54 -41.38 8.96 -12.65
C THR A 54 -41.36 7.56 -12.05
N VAL A 55 -41.77 7.44 -10.78
CA VAL A 55 -41.93 6.17 -10.06
C VAL A 55 -43.41 5.98 -9.73
N ALA A 56 -43.98 4.86 -10.16
CA ALA A 56 -45.37 4.56 -9.86
C ALA A 56 -45.53 3.98 -8.45
N VAL A 57 -46.57 4.39 -7.75
CA VAL A 57 -46.93 3.83 -6.44
C VAL A 57 -48.36 3.32 -6.51
N ALA A 58 -48.54 2.05 -6.17
CA ALA A 58 -49.85 1.44 -6.01
C ALA A 58 -50.02 0.98 -4.57
N ASN A 59 -51.14 1.36 -3.95
CA ASN A 59 -51.53 0.89 -2.64
C ASN A 59 -52.75 -0.02 -2.77
N VAL A 60 -52.58 -1.27 -2.34
CA VAL A 60 -53.65 -2.29 -2.30
C VAL A 60 -53.97 -2.68 -0.86
N ASP A 61 -53.34 -2.02 0.13
CA ASP A 61 -53.53 -2.27 1.56
C ASP A 61 -55.00 -2.10 1.97
N ASP A 62 -55.60 -3.16 2.50
CA ASP A 62 -56.99 -3.15 2.97
C ASP A 62 -57.14 -2.39 4.30
N GLY A 63 -56.02 -2.07 4.95
CA GLY A 63 -55.98 -1.59 6.32
C GLY A 63 -56.24 -2.73 7.31
N TYR A 64 -56.12 -2.42 8.59
CA TYR A 64 -56.38 -3.38 9.65
C TYR A 64 -57.18 -2.74 10.77
N GLU A 65 -58.14 -3.48 11.29
CA GLU A 65 -58.93 -3.12 12.46
C GLU A 65 -58.58 -4.14 13.54
N SER A 66 -58.01 -3.66 14.64
CA SER A 66 -57.56 -4.51 15.74
C SER A 66 -58.71 -4.82 16.68
N ASP A 67 -58.77 -6.05 17.20
CA ASP A 67 -59.76 -6.44 18.22
C ASP A 67 -59.60 -5.66 19.55
N LEU A 68 -58.42 -5.06 19.77
CA LEU A 68 -58.08 -4.30 20.98
C LEU A 68 -58.51 -2.83 20.93
N VAL A 69 -58.65 -2.26 19.73
CA VAL A 69 -58.96 -0.83 19.50
C VAL A 69 -59.87 -0.72 18.27
N PRO A 70 -61.10 -0.19 18.37
CA PRO A 70 -62.05 -0.10 17.27
C PRO A 70 -61.71 1.08 16.33
N LEU A 71 -60.44 1.17 15.94
CA LEU A 71 -59.91 2.14 15.02
C LEU A 71 -59.32 1.37 13.84
N ARG A 72 -59.96 1.52 12.68
CA ARG A 72 -59.42 1.03 11.41
C ARG A 72 -58.21 1.89 11.04
N VAL A 73 -57.04 1.28 10.96
CA VAL A 73 -55.78 1.94 10.60
C VAL A 73 -55.32 1.43 9.25
N ASN A 74 -55.09 2.33 8.29
CA ASN A 74 -54.46 2.02 7.01
C ASN A 74 -53.09 2.70 6.95
N ILE A 75 -52.05 1.94 7.24
CA ILE A 75 -50.65 2.37 7.21
C ILE A 75 -50.23 2.62 5.76
N GLY A 76 -50.71 1.83 4.79
CA GLY A 76 -50.44 2.03 3.37
C GLY A 76 -50.86 3.41 2.85
N GLU A 77 -52.04 3.91 3.24
CA GLU A 77 -52.51 5.26 2.86
C GLU A 77 -51.65 6.37 3.45
N ARG A 78 -51.14 6.18 4.67
CA ARG A 78 -50.23 7.13 5.31
C ARG A 78 -48.87 7.15 4.63
N VAL A 79 -48.35 5.99 4.24
CA VAL A 79 -47.13 5.88 3.42
C VAL A 79 -47.33 6.59 2.07
N VAL A 80 -48.46 6.37 1.39
CA VAL A 80 -48.80 7.09 0.15
C VAL A 80 -48.83 8.61 0.38
N SER A 81 -49.38 9.07 1.50
CA SER A 81 -49.46 10.49 1.83
C SER A 81 -48.09 11.11 2.13
N ALA A 82 -47.21 10.37 2.81
CA ALA A 82 -45.83 10.78 3.05
C ALA A 82 -45.02 10.84 1.75
N LEU A 83 -45.22 9.87 0.84
CA LEU A 83 -44.60 9.89 -0.48
C LEU A 83 -45.10 11.06 -1.34
N ARG A 84 -46.38 11.44 -1.24
CA ARG A 84 -46.91 12.65 -1.92
C ARG A 84 -46.26 13.95 -1.46
N ALA A 85 -45.81 14.00 -0.21
CA ALA A 85 -45.14 15.17 0.36
C ALA A 85 -43.63 15.22 0.03
N ASN A 86 -43.09 14.17 -0.59
CA ASN A 86 -41.68 14.09 -0.96
C ASN A 86 -41.46 14.58 -2.40
N ASP A 87 -40.80 15.73 -2.55
CA ASP A 87 -40.54 16.36 -3.86
C ASP A 87 -39.24 15.89 -4.53
N GLN A 88 -38.53 14.90 -3.97
CA GLN A 88 -37.25 14.42 -4.52
C GLN A 88 -37.43 13.49 -5.72
N ILE A 89 -38.60 12.84 -5.84
CA ILE A 89 -38.97 11.88 -6.89
C ILE A 89 -40.35 12.25 -7.43
N ASP A 90 -40.56 12.08 -8.73
CA ASP A 90 -41.87 12.28 -9.37
C ASP A 90 -42.78 11.05 -9.13
N TRP A 91 -43.50 11.06 -8.02
CA TRP A 91 -44.39 9.97 -7.63
C TRP A 91 -45.71 10.00 -8.40
N THR A 92 -45.98 8.95 -9.18
CA THR A 92 -47.27 8.76 -9.86
C THR A 92 -48.10 7.70 -9.14
N PHE A 93 -49.21 8.11 -8.54
CA PHE A 93 -50.10 7.19 -7.83
C PHE A 93 -51.12 6.59 -8.79
N THR A 94 -51.15 5.27 -8.93
CA THR A 94 -51.98 4.56 -9.91
C THR A 94 -52.40 3.18 -9.39
N THR A 95 -53.12 2.39 -10.19
CA THR A 95 -53.51 1.02 -9.82
C THR A 95 -52.31 0.07 -9.89
N GLU A 96 -52.36 -1.06 -9.18
CA GLU A 96 -51.29 -2.07 -9.22
C GLU A 96 -51.00 -2.52 -10.66
N GLU A 97 -52.05 -2.77 -11.45
CA GLU A 97 -51.93 -3.19 -12.85
C GLU A 97 -51.22 -2.12 -13.70
N ASP A 98 -51.61 -0.85 -13.58
CA ASP A 98 -50.97 0.24 -14.33
C ASP A 98 -49.55 0.54 -13.82
N ALA A 99 -49.29 0.42 -12.52
CA ALA A 99 -47.96 0.62 -11.95
C ALA A 99 -47.00 -0.44 -12.49
N VAL A 100 -47.39 -1.71 -12.44
CA VAL A 100 -46.56 -2.84 -12.91
C VAL A 100 -46.43 -2.83 -14.43
N ASP A 101 -47.51 -2.61 -15.19
CA ASP A 101 -47.45 -2.50 -16.65
C ASP A 101 -46.66 -1.25 -17.09
N GLY A 102 -46.86 -0.12 -16.42
CA GLY A 102 -46.14 1.12 -16.69
C GLY A 102 -44.64 0.97 -16.41
N ALA A 103 -44.25 0.27 -15.34
CA ALA A 103 -42.87 -0.09 -15.09
C ALA A 103 -42.34 -1.04 -16.19
N ARG A 104 -43.08 -2.08 -16.59
CA ARG A 104 -42.66 -3.02 -17.65
C ARG A 104 -42.52 -2.37 -19.03
N SER A 105 -43.48 -1.52 -19.40
CA SER A 105 -43.52 -0.80 -20.68
C SER A 105 -42.51 0.35 -20.74
N GLY A 106 -42.00 0.80 -19.59
CA GLY A 106 -41.06 1.90 -19.47
C GLY A 106 -41.73 3.28 -19.43
N ARG A 107 -43.05 3.36 -19.24
CA ARG A 107 -43.73 4.60 -18.86
C ARG A 107 -43.19 5.10 -17.52
N TYR A 108 -43.08 4.20 -16.54
CA TYR A 108 -42.44 4.45 -15.25
C TYR A 108 -41.05 3.81 -15.20
N TYR A 109 -40.12 4.41 -14.47
CA TYR A 109 -38.78 3.84 -14.27
C TYR A 109 -38.80 2.70 -13.25
N ALA A 110 -39.68 2.81 -12.25
CA ALA A 110 -39.94 1.77 -11.28
C ALA A 110 -41.40 1.83 -10.81
N ALA A 111 -41.85 0.77 -10.14
CA ALA A 111 -43.13 0.72 -9.44
C ALA A 111 -42.97 0.16 -8.03
N VAL A 112 -43.64 0.78 -7.07
CA VAL A 112 -43.74 0.37 -5.67
C VAL A 112 -45.16 -0.10 -5.42
N VAL A 113 -45.35 -1.34 -4.96
CA VAL A 113 -46.66 -1.91 -4.65
C VAL A 113 -46.72 -2.26 -3.17
N ILE A 114 -47.64 -1.61 -2.46
CA ILE A 114 -47.98 -1.89 -1.07
C ILE A 114 -49.09 -2.97 -1.07
N PRO A 115 -48.83 -4.19 -0.57
CA PRO A 115 -49.76 -5.32 -0.67
C PRO A 115 -50.93 -5.22 0.30
N ALA A 116 -51.99 -5.98 0.03
CA ALA A 116 -53.24 -5.96 0.80
C ALA A 116 -53.11 -6.25 2.31
N GLY A 117 -52.13 -7.09 2.70
CA GLY A 117 -51.87 -7.43 4.10
C GLY A 117 -50.96 -6.46 4.85
N PHE A 118 -50.51 -5.38 4.22
CA PHE A 118 -49.42 -4.55 4.74
C PHE A 118 -49.70 -3.96 6.13
N SER A 119 -50.88 -3.35 6.34
CA SER A 119 -51.27 -2.83 7.66
C SER A 119 -51.42 -3.92 8.71
N LYS A 120 -51.96 -5.07 8.32
CA LYS A 120 -52.16 -6.22 9.22
C LYS A 120 -50.82 -6.73 9.73
N ASP A 121 -49.87 -6.96 8.82
CA ASP A 121 -48.55 -7.50 9.14
C ASP A 121 -47.77 -6.52 10.03
N MET A 122 -47.81 -5.21 9.72
CA MET A 122 -47.18 -4.16 10.54
C MET A 122 -47.74 -4.09 11.97
N LEU A 123 -49.02 -4.40 12.16
CA LEU A 123 -49.66 -4.38 13.46
C LEU A 123 -49.55 -5.73 14.22
N THR A 124 -48.94 -6.78 13.65
CA THR A 124 -48.76 -8.07 14.37
C THR A 124 -47.67 -8.06 15.46
N PHE A 125 -46.97 -6.93 15.68
CA PHE A 125 -45.86 -6.83 16.65
C PHE A 125 -46.25 -7.17 18.10
N TYR A 126 -47.53 -7.06 18.45
CA TYR A 126 -48.07 -7.40 19.77
C TYR A 126 -48.58 -8.84 19.89
N SER A 127 -48.62 -9.59 18.79
CA SER A 127 -49.13 -10.96 18.74
C SER A 127 -48.01 -11.98 18.95
N GLU A 128 -48.33 -13.19 19.43
CA GLU A 128 -47.35 -14.28 19.58
C GLU A 128 -46.76 -14.77 18.24
N ASP A 129 -47.42 -14.46 17.11
CA ASP A 129 -47.01 -14.83 15.75
C ASP A 129 -46.65 -13.58 14.93
N VAL A 130 -45.42 -13.08 15.14
CA VAL A 130 -44.92 -11.84 14.52
C VAL A 130 -44.69 -12.03 13.02
N GLN A 131 -45.43 -11.30 12.19
CA GLN A 131 -45.27 -11.27 10.74
C GLN A 131 -44.52 -10.00 10.30
N HIS A 132 -43.72 -10.11 9.23
CA HIS A 132 -42.94 -8.99 8.72
C HIS A 132 -43.61 -8.43 7.47
N ALA A 133 -44.03 -7.16 7.51
CA ALA A 133 -44.60 -6.49 6.35
C ALA A 133 -43.56 -6.34 5.23
N ARG A 134 -44.03 -6.44 3.99
CA ARG A 134 -43.19 -6.35 2.79
C ARG A 134 -43.80 -5.37 1.80
N ILE A 135 -42.95 -4.66 1.08
CA ILE A 135 -43.32 -3.82 -0.06
C ILE A 135 -42.67 -4.43 -1.30
N VAL A 136 -43.42 -4.51 -2.40
CA VAL A 136 -42.91 -5.10 -3.65
C VAL A 136 -42.42 -3.98 -4.54
N TYR A 137 -41.17 -4.10 -4.99
CA TYR A 137 -40.52 -3.10 -5.83
C TYR A 137 -40.17 -3.69 -7.20
N TYR A 138 -40.58 -3.01 -8.26
CA TYR A 138 -40.37 -3.39 -9.65
C TYR A 138 -39.52 -2.34 -10.35
N ALA A 139 -38.25 -2.62 -10.62
CA ALA A 139 -37.37 -1.73 -11.38
C ALA A 139 -37.33 -2.09 -12.87
N ASN A 140 -37.34 -1.10 -13.76
CA ASN A 140 -37.11 -1.29 -15.19
C ASN A 140 -35.65 -1.04 -15.57
N GLU A 141 -34.82 -2.07 -15.43
CA GLU A 141 -33.39 -2.01 -15.77
C GLU A 141 -33.14 -1.83 -17.28
N LYS A 142 -34.12 -2.12 -18.15
CA LYS A 142 -33.98 -1.99 -19.61
C LYS A 142 -33.92 -0.53 -20.06
N LYS A 143 -34.61 0.38 -19.36
CA LYS A 143 -34.71 1.80 -19.77
C LYS A 143 -33.41 2.56 -19.54
N SER A 144 -32.63 2.19 -18.53
CA SER A 144 -31.31 2.76 -18.25
C SER A 144 -30.55 1.87 -17.28
N ALA A 145 -29.26 1.64 -17.52
CA ALA A 145 -28.40 0.87 -16.62
C ALA A 145 -28.10 1.58 -15.28
N ILE A 146 -28.26 2.91 -15.24
CA ILE A 146 -28.00 3.74 -14.05
C ILE A 146 -29.29 4.00 -13.28
N ALA A 147 -30.45 4.00 -13.95
CA ALA A 147 -31.72 4.31 -13.31
C ALA A 147 -32.05 3.39 -12.12
N PRO A 148 -31.87 2.04 -12.18
CA PRO A 148 -32.07 1.16 -11.04
C PRO A 148 -31.33 1.63 -9.79
N LYS A 149 -30.05 2.01 -9.93
CA LYS A 149 -29.22 2.50 -8.82
C LYS A 149 -29.68 3.82 -8.22
N ILE A 150 -30.33 4.67 -9.02
CA ILE A 150 -30.93 5.92 -8.54
C ILE A 150 -32.29 5.63 -7.90
N THR A 151 -33.10 4.78 -8.51
CA THR A 151 -34.43 4.42 -8.00
C THR A 151 -34.38 3.51 -6.76
N ASP A 152 -33.27 2.79 -6.54
CA ASP A 152 -32.96 2.06 -5.30
C ASP A 152 -32.86 3.02 -4.11
N GLN A 153 -32.29 4.23 -4.29
CA GLN A 153 -32.36 5.28 -3.26
C GLN A 153 -33.80 5.72 -2.99
N GLY A 154 -34.66 5.70 -4.01
CA GLY A 154 -36.10 5.89 -3.86
C GLY A 154 -36.76 4.80 -3.02
N ALA A 155 -36.37 3.54 -3.20
CA ALA A 155 -36.83 2.43 -2.35
C ALA A 155 -36.36 2.58 -0.89
N ASP A 156 -35.12 3.02 -0.68
CA ASP A 156 -34.61 3.36 0.66
C ASP A 156 -35.41 4.51 1.30
N SER A 157 -35.77 5.54 0.52
CA SER A 157 -36.64 6.63 0.97
C SER A 157 -38.05 6.14 1.32
N VAL A 158 -38.62 5.23 0.53
CA VAL A 158 -39.92 4.60 0.85
C VAL A 158 -39.81 3.81 2.15
N SER A 159 -38.73 3.04 2.35
CA SER A 159 -38.51 2.30 3.58
C SER A 159 -38.34 3.21 4.80
N TYR A 160 -37.62 4.32 4.66
CA TYR A 160 -37.48 5.34 5.70
C TYR A 160 -38.84 5.96 6.07
N GLN A 161 -39.63 6.36 5.06
CA GLN A 161 -40.97 6.93 5.26
C GLN A 161 -41.93 5.93 5.91
N VAL A 162 -41.84 4.65 5.55
CA VAL A 162 -42.62 3.57 6.18
C VAL A 162 -42.28 3.45 7.67
N ASN A 163 -40.99 3.52 8.03
CA ASN A 163 -40.57 3.46 9.43
C ASN A 163 -41.02 4.69 10.23
N GLU A 164 -40.97 5.89 9.63
CA GLU A 164 -41.46 7.13 10.25
C GLU A 164 -42.99 7.09 10.46
N VAL A 165 -43.74 6.69 9.44
CA VAL A 165 -45.20 6.51 9.49
C VAL A 165 -45.58 5.44 10.51
N PHE A 166 -44.80 4.37 10.63
CA PHE A 166 -45.01 3.34 11.65
C PHE A 166 -44.83 3.90 13.06
N ALA A 167 -43.76 4.67 13.31
CA ALA A 167 -43.52 5.31 14.61
C ALA A 167 -44.63 6.31 14.98
N GLN A 168 -45.11 7.09 14.01
CA GLN A 168 -46.26 8.00 14.20
C GLN A 168 -47.55 7.24 14.46
N THR A 169 -47.82 6.17 13.68
CA THR A 169 -49.01 5.33 13.85
C THR A 169 -49.02 4.65 15.21
N LEU A 170 -47.87 4.18 15.69
CA LEU A 170 -47.75 3.62 17.04
C LEU A 170 -48.09 4.66 18.11
N SER A 171 -47.62 5.89 17.93
CA SER A 171 -47.91 7.01 18.84
C SER A 171 -49.40 7.38 18.83
N GLU A 172 -50.04 7.40 17.67
CA GLU A 172 -51.48 7.67 17.54
C GLU A 172 -52.36 6.53 18.02
N VAL A 173 -51.99 5.27 17.80
CA VAL A 173 -52.70 4.12 18.37
C VAL A 173 -52.57 4.14 19.88
N ALA A 174 -51.39 4.46 20.42
CA ALA A 174 -51.21 4.65 21.86
C ALA A 174 -52.07 5.81 22.41
N LEU A 175 -52.15 6.94 21.70
CA LEU A 175 -52.99 8.09 22.06
C LEU A 175 -54.49 7.79 21.92
N GLY A 176 -54.91 7.06 20.89
CA GLY A 176 -56.30 6.65 20.68
C GLY A 176 -56.77 5.61 21.70
N ILE A 177 -55.87 4.74 22.14
CA ILE A 177 -56.08 3.90 23.33
C ILE A 177 -56.26 4.79 24.56
N ALA A 178 -55.41 5.81 24.77
CA ALA A 178 -55.55 6.74 25.89
C ALA A 178 -56.85 7.58 25.84
N GLU A 179 -57.29 8.03 24.66
CA GLU A 179 -58.53 8.79 24.47
C GLU A 179 -59.79 7.91 24.60
N SER A 180 -59.76 6.68 24.08
CA SER A 180 -60.84 5.71 24.29
C SER A 180 -60.93 5.27 25.76
N MET A 181 -59.80 5.14 26.47
CA MET A 181 -59.76 4.96 27.92
C MET A 181 -60.38 6.15 28.69
N SER A 182 -60.29 7.35 28.12
CA SER A 182 -60.93 8.58 28.64
C SER A 182 -62.45 8.63 28.39
N ALA A 183 -62.94 8.01 27.30
CA ALA A 183 -64.36 7.94 26.96
C ALA A 183 -65.10 6.74 27.60
N TYR A 184 -64.37 5.71 28.05
CA TYR A 184 -64.90 4.50 28.70
C TYR A 184 -64.77 4.49 30.23
N ALA A 185 -64.48 5.64 30.85
CA ALA A 185 -64.32 5.78 32.30
C ALA A 185 -65.61 5.54 33.14
N ASP A 186 -66.75 5.24 32.50
CA ASP A 186 -68.05 5.04 33.16
C ASP A 186 -68.45 3.57 33.40
N GLU A 187 -67.66 2.56 32.99
CA GLU A 187 -68.00 1.13 33.21
C GLU A 187 -67.02 0.39 34.13
N ALA A 188 -67.59 -0.44 35.01
CA ALA A 188 -67.03 -0.97 36.26
C ALA A 188 -65.88 -2.00 36.14
N ASP A 189 -65.14 -2.04 35.03
CA ASP A 189 -64.04 -3.02 34.80
C ASP A 189 -62.69 -2.37 34.38
N VAL A 190 -62.61 -1.04 34.41
CA VAL A 190 -61.42 -0.26 34.05
C VAL A 190 -60.19 -0.58 34.93
N GLY A 191 -60.41 -0.95 36.20
CA GLY A 191 -59.33 -1.31 37.13
C GLY A 191 -58.53 -2.55 36.72
N GLY A 192 -59.17 -3.55 36.09
CA GLY A 192 -58.50 -4.78 35.66
C GLY A 192 -57.62 -4.59 34.43
N ARG A 193 -58.03 -3.72 33.50
CA ARG A 193 -57.28 -3.45 32.25
C ARG A 193 -56.09 -2.51 32.47
N ILE A 194 -56.21 -1.51 33.35
CA ILE A 194 -55.09 -0.62 33.69
C ILE A 194 -54.06 -1.34 34.57
N ALA A 195 -54.49 -2.24 35.47
CA ALA A 195 -53.58 -3.14 36.18
C ALA A 195 -52.80 -4.07 35.21
N GLY A 196 -53.40 -4.42 34.06
CA GLY A 196 -52.71 -5.13 32.98
C GLY A 196 -51.64 -4.29 32.27
N VAL A 197 -51.86 -2.98 32.11
CA VAL A 197 -50.89 -2.04 31.54
C VAL A 197 -49.74 -1.77 32.52
N SER A 198 -50.01 -1.53 33.80
CA SER A 198 -48.95 -1.36 34.81
C SER A 198 -48.11 -2.64 34.96
N GLY A 199 -48.76 -3.82 34.90
CA GLY A 199 -48.07 -5.10 34.82
C GLY A 199 -47.15 -5.22 33.60
N LYS A 200 -47.59 -4.77 32.43
CA LYS A 200 -46.79 -4.80 31.20
C LYS A 200 -45.63 -3.80 31.22
N VAL A 201 -45.82 -2.63 31.81
CA VAL A 201 -44.76 -1.62 32.01
C VAL A 201 -43.70 -2.16 32.99
N ARG A 202 -44.10 -2.83 34.07
CA ARG A 202 -43.15 -3.56 34.95
C ARG A 202 -42.44 -4.69 34.22
N ASP A 203 -43.11 -5.44 33.35
CA ASP A 203 -42.47 -6.47 32.54
C ASP A 203 -41.39 -5.87 31.60
N MET A 204 -41.66 -4.70 31.01
CA MET A 204 -40.71 -3.95 30.19
C MET A 204 -39.54 -3.41 31.00
N GLY A 205 -39.80 -2.84 32.19
CA GLY A 205 -38.76 -2.41 33.13
C GLY A 205 -37.85 -3.58 33.55
N ALA A 206 -38.45 -4.72 33.89
CA ALA A 206 -37.73 -5.95 34.19
C ALA A 206 -36.94 -6.50 32.99
N GLN A 207 -37.43 -6.31 31.77
CA GLN A 207 -36.71 -6.70 30.55
C GLN A 207 -35.52 -5.78 30.26
N ALA A 208 -35.66 -4.47 30.45
CA ALA A 208 -34.58 -3.51 30.34
C ALA A 208 -33.49 -3.75 31.40
N ASP A 209 -33.87 -4.09 32.64
CA ASP A 209 -32.91 -4.43 33.70
C ASP A 209 -32.18 -5.76 33.42
N ARG A 210 -32.88 -6.76 32.85
CA ARG A 210 -32.24 -8.00 32.36
C ARG A 210 -31.24 -7.71 31.23
N MET A 211 -31.59 -6.83 30.29
CA MET A 211 -30.67 -6.42 29.21
C MET A 211 -29.45 -5.68 29.75
N ALA A 212 -29.64 -4.78 30.71
CA ALA A 212 -28.52 -4.11 31.39
C ALA A 212 -27.60 -5.10 32.11
N SER A 213 -28.18 -6.08 32.81
CA SER A 213 -27.41 -7.14 33.48
C SER A 213 -26.59 -7.99 32.50
N VAL A 214 -27.14 -8.29 31.32
CA VAL A 214 -26.40 -8.98 30.25
C VAL A 214 -25.26 -8.12 29.71
N LEU A 215 -25.48 -6.82 29.50
CA LEU A 215 -24.43 -5.89 29.08
C LEU A 215 -23.32 -5.77 30.13
N GLU A 216 -23.64 -5.80 31.42
CA GLU A 216 -22.63 -5.80 32.49
C GLU A 216 -21.80 -7.08 32.53
N LEU A 217 -22.38 -8.23 32.17
CA LEU A 217 -21.62 -9.47 31.96
C LEU A 217 -20.65 -9.33 30.77
N TYR A 218 -21.10 -8.70 29.67
CA TYR A 218 -20.22 -8.39 28.54
C TYR A 218 -19.13 -7.37 28.90
N SER A 219 -19.44 -6.35 29.70
CA SER A 219 -18.46 -5.40 30.24
C SER A 219 -17.42 -6.07 31.13
N SER A 220 -17.87 -6.99 32.00
CA SER A 220 -16.99 -7.79 32.85
C SER A 220 -16.07 -8.70 32.03
N LEU A 221 -16.61 -9.31 30.97
CA LEU A 221 -15.84 -10.14 30.03
C LEU A 221 -14.84 -9.30 29.22
N ALA A 222 -15.25 -8.14 28.73
CA ALA A 222 -14.37 -7.19 28.05
C ALA A 222 -13.25 -6.70 28.98
N GLY A 223 -13.56 -6.46 30.25
CA GLY A 223 -12.59 -6.15 31.29
C GLY A 223 -11.59 -7.27 31.54
N ALA A 224 -12.05 -8.52 31.63
CA ALA A 224 -11.16 -9.68 31.76
C ALA A 224 -10.27 -9.86 30.52
N ALA A 225 -10.81 -9.63 29.33
CA ALA A 225 -10.05 -9.68 28.07
C ALA A 225 -9.03 -8.53 27.98
N GLN A 226 -9.38 -7.33 28.45
CA GLN A 226 -8.47 -6.18 28.55
C GLN A 226 -7.32 -6.46 29.51
N THR A 227 -7.60 -6.99 30.71
CA THR A 227 -6.57 -7.41 31.66
C THR A 227 -5.66 -8.47 31.03
N LEU A 228 -6.24 -9.48 30.36
CA LEU A 228 -5.47 -10.53 29.70
C LEU A 228 -4.58 -9.99 28.57
N ALA A 229 -5.06 -9.02 27.79
CA ALA A 229 -4.29 -8.35 26.75
C ALA A 229 -3.14 -7.52 27.35
N SER A 230 -3.40 -6.79 28.44
CA SER A 230 -2.39 -6.03 29.19
C SER A 230 -1.32 -6.94 29.80
N ASP A 231 -1.73 -8.01 30.49
CA ASP A 231 -0.85 -9.00 31.10
C ASP A 231 0.00 -9.73 30.04
N SER A 232 -0.58 -10.00 28.87
CA SER A 232 0.16 -10.55 27.72
C SER A 232 1.19 -9.54 27.20
N GLY A 233 0.85 -8.25 27.16
CA GLY A 233 1.78 -7.17 26.84
C GLY A 233 2.94 -7.07 27.84
N GLU A 234 2.67 -7.20 29.13
CA GLU A 234 3.70 -7.24 30.19
C GLU A 234 4.59 -8.50 30.08
N LEU A 235 4.01 -9.65 29.76
CA LEU A 235 4.75 -10.90 29.53
C LEU A 235 5.67 -10.79 28.31
N VAL A 236 5.20 -10.17 27.23
CA VAL A 236 6.00 -9.87 26.04
C VAL A 236 7.13 -8.89 26.38
N ALA A 237 6.86 -7.84 27.18
CA ALA A 237 7.89 -6.92 27.66
C ALA A 237 8.91 -7.59 28.59
N ALA A 238 8.49 -8.57 29.39
CA ALA A 238 9.38 -9.40 30.20
C ALA A 238 10.24 -10.33 29.34
N ALA A 239 9.67 -10.92 28.29
CA ALA A 239 10.39 -11.71 27.31
C ALA A 239 11.41 -10.86 26.53
N GLN A 240 11.04 -9.64 26.12
CA GLN A 240 11.95 -8.67 25.49
C GLN A 240 13.13 -8.32 26.39
N ARG A 241 12.88 -8.03 27.69
CA ARG A 241 13.97 -7.82 28.66
C ARG A 241 14.88 -9.04 28.81
N GLY A 242 14.34 -10.25 28.71
CA GLY A 242 15.11 -11.49 28.66
C GLY A 242 15.96 -11.60 27.39
N VAL A 243 15.40 -11.23 26.23
CA VAL A 243 16.09 -11.17 24.94
C VAL A 243 17.19 -10.11 24.94
N ASP A 244 16.97 -8.94 25.52
CA ASP A 244 17.99 -7.89 25.65
C ASP A 244 19.14 -8.29 26.59
N GLY A 245 18.83 -9.02 27.66
CA GLY A 245 19.86 -9.64 28.51
C GLY A 245 20.67 -10.71 27.76
N LEU A 246 20.00 -11.48 26.89
CA LEU A 246 20.65 -12.48 26.05
C LEU A 246 21.49 -11.82 24.94
N ASP A 247 21.07 -10.67 24.43
CA ASP A 247 21.80 -9.89 23.43
C ASP A 247 23.03 -9.18 23.98
N ALA A 248 22.97 -8.69 25.22
CA ALA A 248 24.16 -8.19 25.91
C ALA A 248 25.20 -9.32 26.09
N ALA A 249 24.75 -10.54 26.42
CA ALA A 249 25.62 -11.70 26.51
C ALA A 249 26.10 -12.20 25.13
N SER A 250 25.24 -12.14 24.11
CA SER A 250 25.52 -12.62 22.75
C SER A 250 26.42 -11.67 21.98
N SER A 251 26.26 -10.35 22.11
CA SER A 251 27.12 -9.33 21.50
C SER A 251 28.53 -9.35 22.09
N GLN A 252 28.65 -9.58 23.40
CA GLN A 252 29.94 -9.80 24.07
C GLN A 252 30.60 -11.11 23.58
N GLY A 253 29.83 -12.19 23.43
CA GLY A 253 30.30 -13.49 22.92
C GLY A 253 30.63 -13.49 21.42
N SER A 254 29.86 -12.76 20.61
CA SER A 254 30.02 -12.59 19.16
C SER A 254 31.22 -11.70 18.81
N THR A 255 31.42 -10.60 19.57
CA THR A 255 32.62 -9.78 19.44
C THR A 255 33.86 -10.58 19.84
N SER A 256 33.78 -11.31 20.96
CA SER A 256 34.88 -12.18 21.40
C SER A 256 35.17 -13.30 20.40
N ALA A 257 34.14 -13.91 19.80
CA ALA A 257 34.29 -14.94 18.78
C ALA A 257 34.84 -14.36 17.45
N SER A 258 34.39 -13.18 17.04
CA SER A 258 34.91 -12.48 15.86
C SER A 258 36.37 -12.08 16.05
N ASP A 259 36.74 -11.57 17.21
CA ASP A 259 38.13 -11.22 17.55
C ASP A 259 39.01 -12.47 17.59
N LEU A 260 38.49 -13.59 18.12
CA LEU A 260 39.17 -14.89 18.13
C LEU A 260 39.31 -15.45 16.70
N VAL A 261 38.30 -15.28 15.85
CA VAL A 261 38.33 -15.64 14.43
C VAL A 261 39.36 -14.81 13.66
N THR A 262 39.42 -13.50 13.89
CA THR A 262 40.42 -12.62 13.28
C THR A 262 41.82 -12.93 13.80
N ALA A 263 41.98 -13.22 15.09
CA ALA A 263 43.25 -13.63 15.68
C ALA A 263 43.72 -14.99 15.15
N VAL A 264 42.81 -15.95 14.98
CA VAL A 264 43.11 -17.27 14.39
C VAL A 264 43.48 -17.13 12.91
N LYS A 265 42.75 -16.34 12.12
CA LYS A 265 43.12 -16.05 10.72
C LYS A 265 44.49 -15.40 10.60
N GLY A 266 44.77 -14.37 11.40
CA GLY A 266 46.08 -13.70 11.43
C GLY A 266 47.21 -14.66 11.83
N SER A 267 47.00 -15.48 12.87
CA SER A 267 47.99 -16.46 13.32
C SER A 267 48.25 -17.57 12.30
N VAL A 268 47.23 -17.99 11.55
CA VAL A 268 47.34 -18.98 10.46
C VAL A 268 48.14 -18.41 9.29
N ASP A 269 47.90 -17.15 8.91
CA ASP A 269 48.63 -16.48 7.84
C ASP A 269 50.09 -16.20 8.23
N ASP A 270 50.34 -15.82 9.48
CA ASP A 270 51.68 -15.63 10.03
C ASP A 270 52.48 -16.95 10.08
N LEU A 271 51.83 -18.05 10.49
CA LEU A 271 52.44 -19.38 10.50
C LEU A 271 52.71 -19.89 9.07
N ALA A 272 51.81 -19.64 8.12
CA ALA A 272 52.05 -19.95 6.70
C ALA A 272 53.30 -19.22 6.18
N GLY A 273 53.42 -17.91 6.47
CA GLY A 273 54.58 -17.11 6.06
C GLY A 273 55.88 -17.56 6.75
N ALA A 274 55.82 -17.97 8.02
CA ALA A 274 56.97 -18.48 8.75
C ALA A 274 57.47 -19.84 8.21
N LEU A 275 56.56 -20.71 7.78
CA LEU A 275 56.89 -22.01 7.17
C LEU A 275 57.46 -21.86 5.75
N ASP A 276 56.92 -20.93 4.95
CA ASP A 276 57.42 -20.62 3.61
C ASP A 276 58.88 -20.11 3.64
N GLY A 277 59.22 -19.31 4.65
CA GLY A 277 60.60 -18.85 4.89
C GLY A 277 61.53 -19.89 5.54
N ALA A 278 61.02 -21.02 6.06
CA ALA A 278 61.82 -21.98 6.81
C ALA A 278 62.76 -22.82 5.91
N ALA A 279 62.30 -23.20 4.72
CA ALA A 279 63.10 -23.97 3.76
C ALA A 279 64.35 -23.21 3.29
N ALA A 280 64.20 -21.90 3.02
CA ALA A 280 65.32 -21.03 2.64
C ALA A 280 66.37 -20.90 3.76
N ARG A 281 65.98 -21.03 5.03
CA ARG A 281 66.92 -20.99 6.15
C ARG A 281 67.76 -22.26 6.27
N PHE A 282 67.25 -23.42 5.84
CA PHE A 282 68.07 -24.64 5.80
C PHE A 282 69.15 -24.58 4.71
N ASP A 283 68.88 -23.88 3.59
CA ASP A 283 69.92 -23.58 2.61
C ASP A 283 71.01 -22.68 3.18
N GLU A 284 70.60 -21.66 3.93
CA GLU A 284 71.54 -20.72 4.58
C GLU A 284 72.37 -21.41 5.66
N VAL A 285 71.76 -22.30 6.46
CA VAL A 285 72.46 -23.15 7.44
C VAL A 285 73.44 -24.09 6.75
N SER A 286 73.04 -24.73 5.64
CA SER A 286 73.91 -25.62 4.86
C SER A 286 75.11 -24.86 4.26
N ALA A 287 74.86 -23.70 3.66
CA ALA A 287 75.90 -22.84 3.09
C ALA A 287 76.83 -22.28 4.18
N SER A 288 76.28 -21.84 5.31
CA SER A 288 77.04 -21.37 6.48
C SER A 288 77.92 -22.49 7.06
N ALA A 289 77.35 -23.68 7.26
CA ALA A 289 78.08 -24.84 7.73
C ALA A 289 79.22 -25.20 6.76
N GLY A 290 78.96 -25.27 5.46
CA GLY A 290 79.97 -25.52 4.43
C GLY A 290 81.12 -24.50 4.49
N ALA A 291 80.80 -23.22 4.58
CA ALA A 291 81.81 -22.15 4.71
C ALA A 291 82.62 -22.25 6.01
N LEU A 292 81.98 -22.66 7.12
CA LEU A 292 82.64 -22.88 8.40
C LEU A 292 83.56 -24.12 8.37
N PHE A 293 83.15 -25.20 7.69
CA PHE A 293 84.00 -26.38 7.45
C PHE A 293 85.19 -26.03 6.56
N ASP A 294 84.99 -25.23 5.52
CA ASP A 294 86.08 -24.73 4.66
C ASP A 294 87.05 -23.84 5.45
N ALA A 295 86.53 -22.94 6.29
CA ALA A 295 87.36 -22.10 7.17
C ALA A 295 88.12 -22.92 8.23
N ALA A 296 87.51 -23.98 8.76
CA ALA A 296 88.13 -24.88 9.73
C ALA A 296 89.39 -25.57 9.19
N SER A 297 89.47 -25.82 7.87
CA SER A 297 90.67 -26.36 7.21
C SER A 297 91.89 -25.41 7.27
N THR A 298 91.66 -24.12 7.58
CA THR A 298 92.70 -23.08 7.68
C THR A 298 92.99 -22.64 9.12
N GLY A 299 92.09 -22.93 10.07
CA GLY A 299 92.25 -22.58 11.49
C GLY A 299 91.23 -23.30 12.40
N ALA A 300 91.69 -24.33 13.10
CA ALA A 300 90.82 -25.24 13.87
C ALA A 300 90.00 -24.55 14.98
N ALA A 301 90.59 -23.61 15.73
CA ALA A 301 89.92 -22.93 16.85
C ALA A 301 88.78 -22.00 16.40
N GLN A 302 88.97 -21.28 15.29
CA GLN A 302 87.96 -20.37 14.74
C GLN A 302 86.82 -21.15 14.06
N GLY A 303 87.17 -22.23 13.34
CA GLY A 303 86.18 -23.15 12.76
C GLY A 303 85.32 -23.83 13.83
N ALA A 304 85.93 -24.35 14.91
CA ALA A 304 85.20 -24.96 16.01
C ALA A 304 84.25 -23.97 16.72
N ALA A 305 84.69 -22.73 16.97
CA ALA A 305 83.84 -21.70 17.55
C ALA A 305 82.65 -21.34 16.64
N GLY A 306 82.89 -21.24 15.32
CA GLY A 306 81.83 -20.98 14.35
C GLY A 306 80.80 -22.12 14.25
N LEU A 307 81.26 -23.37 14.22
CA LEU A 307 80.37 -24.54 14.22
C LEU A 307 79.54 -24.64 15.50
N ARG A 308 80.09 -24.29 16.67
CA ARG A 308 79.31 -24.18 17.91
C ARG A 308 78.28 -23.06 17.86
N GLY A 309 78.64 -21.89 17.34
CA GLY A 309 77.67 -20.79 17.16
C GLY A 309 76.53 -21.18 16.21
N GLN A 310 76.84 -21.95 15.15
CA GLN A 310 75.83 -22.49 14.25
C GLN A 310 74.96 -23.55 14.94
N ALA A 311 75.54 -24.42 15.77
CA ALA A 311 74.79 -25.40 16.56
C ALA A 311 73.85 -24.71 17.57
N GLU A 312 74.29 -23.65 18.25
CA GLU A 312 73.46 -22.83 19.15
C GLU A 312 72.31 -22.14 18.39
N ALA A 313 72.55 -21.65 17.18
CA ALA A 313 71.51 -21.08 16.34
C ALA A 313 70.45 -22.11 15.92
N VAL A 314 70.87 -23.34 15.60
CA VAL A 314 69.97 -24.46 15.31
C VAL A 314 69.18 -24.86 16.58
N ASP A 315 69.82 -24.85 17.75
CA ASP A 315 69.16 -25.16 19.04
C ASP A 315 68.08 -24.13 19.41
N ALA A 316 68.36 -22.85 19.21
CA ALA A 316 67.37 -21.79 19.38
C ALA A 316 66.16 -21.96 18.45
N GLN A 317 66.38 -22.53 17.26
CA GLN A 317 65.33 -22.81 16.29
C GLN A 317 64.49 -24.04 16.69
N ILE A 318 65.14 -25.09 17.22
CA ILE A 318 64.45 -26.25 17.81
C ILE A 318 63.49 -25.81 18.92
N ALA A 319 63.92 -24.92 19.81
CA ALA A 319 63.08 -24.42 20.90
C ALA A 319 61.82 -23.70 20.38
N ARG A 320 61.93 -22.94 19.28
CA ARG A 320 60.78 -22.27 18.65
C ARG A 320 59.79 -23.26 18.05
N TYR A 321 60.28 -24.30 17.37
CA TYR A 321 59.41 -25.34 16.81
C TYR A 321 58.69 -26.13 17.91
N ARG A 322 59.38 -26.44 19.02
CA ARG A 322 58.76 -27.09 20.19
C ARG A 322 57.65 -26.25 20.82
N SER A 323 57.90 -24.96 21.05
CA SER A 323 56.88 -24.06 21.59
C SER A 323 55.67 -23.91 20.66
N ALA A 324 55.89 -23.89 19.33
CA ALA A 324 54.81 -23.87 18.37
C ALA A 324 54.00 -25.19 18.36
N ILE A 325 54.67 -26.34 18.50
CA ILE A 325 54.01 -27.64 18.65
C ILE A 325 53.13 -27.66 19.91
N GLU A 326 53.62 -27.18 21.05
CA GLU A 326 52.85 -27.12 22.30
C GLU A 326 51.58 -26.26 22.15
N GLN A 327 51.69 -25.09 21.51
CA GLN A 327 50.53 -24.23 21.24
C GLN A 327 49.51 -24.88 20.29
N LEU A 328 49.98 -25.63 19.30
CA LEU A 328 49.13 -26.40 18.39
C LEU A 328 48.44 -27.57 19.10
N GLU A 329 49.09 -28.24 20.05
CA GLU A 329 48.50 -29.31 20.86
C GLU A 329 47.37 -28.79 21.78
N GLU A 330 47.54 -27.59 22.35
CA GLU A 330 46.49 -26.94 23.17
C GLU A 330 45.22 -26.67 22.34
N LEU A 331 45.35 -26.35 21.06
CA LEU A 331 44.22 -26.11 20.14
C LEU A 331 43.45 -27.38 19.80
N ARG A 332 44.03 -28.59 19.96
CA ARG A 332 43.42 -29.87 19.55
C ARG A 332 42.02 -30.07 20.14
N GLY A 333 41.81 -29.71 21.41
CA GLY A 333 40.53 -29.89 22.11
C GLY A 333 39.39 -28.98 21.62
N SER A 334 39.73 -27.92 20.86
CA SER A 334 38.77 -26.93 20.36
C SER A 334 38.35 -27.15 18.91
N LEU A 335 38.97 -28.10 18.21
CA LEU A 335 38.76 -28.34 16.78
C LEU A 335 37.79 -29.50 16.50
N PRO A 336 37.03 -29.45 15.39
CA PRO A 336 36.27 -30.59 14.89
C PRO A 336 37.16 -31.81 14.57
N SER A 337 36.59 -33.01 14.61
CA SER A 337 37.33 -34.29 14.39
C SER A 337 38.17 -34.30 13.12
N ASP A 338 37.67 -33.70 12.05
CA ASP A 338 38.32 -33.72 10.74
C ASP A 338 39.52 -32.76 10.69
N ALA A 339 39.47 -31.65 11.45
CA ALA A 339 40.57 -30.71 11.61
C ALA A 339 41.61 -31.19 12.64
N GLN A 340 41.21 -32.01 13.62
CA GLN A 340 42.13 -32.66 14.56
C GLN A 340 43.10 -33.59 13.83
N GLN A 341 42.62 -34.37 12.86
CA GLN A 341 43.48 -35.26 12.08
C GLN A 341 44.53 -34.49 11.25
N ALA A 342 44.14 -33.37 10.65
CA ALA A 342 45.06 -32.50 9.91
C ALA A 342 46.08 -31.82 10.83
N LEU A 343 45.65 -31.39 12.02
CA LEU A 343 46.50 -30.81 13.05
C LEU A 343 47.55 -31.82 13.54
N ASP A 344 47.14 -33.06 13.81
CA ASP A 344 48.03 -34.13 14.23
C ASP A 344 49.10 -34.44 13.18
N ALA A 345 48.73 -34.41 11.90
CA ALA A 345 49.68 -34.57 10.80
C ALA A 345 50.70 -33.43 10.72
N VAL A 346 50.27 -32.18 10.98
CA VAL A 346 51.17 -31.01 11.04
C VAL A 346 52.12 -31.11 12.23
N ILE A 347 51.62 -31.45 13.43
CA ILE A 347 52.43 -31.65 14.64
C ILE A 347 53.47 -32.76 14.45
N ALA A 348 53.08 -33.89 13.83
CA ALA A 348 53.99 -34.99 13.55
C ALA A 348 55.11 -34.57 12.58
N ARG A 349 54.78 -33.79 11.54
CA ARG A 349 55.77 -33.26 10.59
C ARG A 349 56.70 -32.23 11.23
N MET A 350 56.19 -31.32 12.06
CA MET A 350 57.02 -30.40 12.83
C MET A 350 57.99 -31.13 13.76
N SER A 351 57.54 -32.20 14.41
CA SER A 351 58.38 -33.05 15.26
C SER A 351 59.48 -33.78 14.48
N ALA A 352 59.19 -34.17 13.23
CA ALA A 352 60.18 -34.74 12.33
C ALA A 352 61.26 -33.71 11.93
N VAL A 353 60.86 -32.47 11.62
CA VAL A 353 61.81 -31.37 11.35
C VAL A 353 62.69 -31.07 12.58
N VAL A 354 62.11 -31.10 13.79
CA VAL A 354 62.88 -30.97 15.04
C VAL A 354 63.93 -32.07 15.18
N SER A 355 63.56 -33.33 14.95
CA SER A 355 64.51 -34.46 15.02
C SER A 355 65.69 -34.29 14.05
N LEU A 356 65.43 -33.79 12.83
CA LEU A 356 66.47 -33.50 11.83
C LEU A 356 67.38 -32.34 12.27
N MET A 357 66.80 -31.30 12.87
CA MET A 357 67.57 -30.19 13.45
C MET A 357 68.46 -30.62 14.62
N GLU A 358 67.98 -31.52 15.48
CA GLU A 358 68.78 -32.08 16.58
C GLU A 358 69.97 -32.86 16.03
N GLY A 359 69.76 -33.66 14.99
CA GLY A 359 70.85 -34.34 14.28
C GLY A 359 71.87 -33.37 13.69
N MET A 360 71.43 -32.25 13.10
CA MET A 360 72.35 -31.22 12.59
C MET A 360 73.16 -30.57 13.72
N ARG A 361 72.48 -30.14 14.80
CA ARG A 361 73.12 -29.54 15.98
C ARG A 361 74.19 -30.47 16.55
N ASP A 362 73.86 -31.75 16.73
CA ASP A 362 74.75 -32.73 17.34
C ASP A 362 75.97 -33.02 16.45
N ASN A 363 75.78 -33.10 15.12
CA ASN A 363 76.88 -33.27 14.18
C ASN A 363 77.79 -32.03 14.08
N LEU A 364 77.22 -30.81 14.13
CA LEU A 364 77.97 -29.56 14.21
C LEU A 364 78.80 -29.48 15.50
N GLY A 365 78.22 -29.86 16.63
CA GLY A 365 78.91 -29.94 17.92
C GLY A 365 80.04 -30.97 17.92
N ALA A 366 79.78 -32.17 17.42
CA ALA A 366 80.78 -33.24 17.30
C ALA A 366 81.91 -32.87 16.32
N ALA A 367 81.61 -32.14 15.25
CA ALA A 367 82.61 -31.59 14.34
C ALA A 367 83.51 -30.55 15.04
N ALA A 368 82.91 -29.65 15.82
CA ALA A 368 83.67 -28.66 16.61
C ALA A 368 84.62 -29.32 17.61
N GLU A 369 84.17 -30.36 18.33
CA GLU A 369 85.01 -31.12 19.27
C GLU A 369 86.16 -31.85 18.57
N ARG A 370 85.89 -32.47 17.41
CA ARG A 370 86.93 -33.16 16.62
C ARG A 370 87.99 -32.20 16.08
N LEU A 371 87.59 -31.01 15.64
CA LEU A 371 88.51 -29.96 15.19
C LEU A 371 89.44 -29.51 16.32
N GLU A 372 88.93 -29.32 17.53
CA GLU A 372 89.74 -28.94 18.70
C GLU A 372 90.68 -30.05 19.15
N ALA A 373 90.27 -31.32 19.00
CA ALA A 373 91.11 -32.47 19.27
C ALA A 373 92.22 -32.68 18.21
N GLY A 374 92.24 -31.87 17.15
CA GLY A 374 93.25 -31.95 16.08
C GLY A 374 93.03 -33.08 15.07
N ASN A 375 91.82 -33.65 15.01
CA ASN A 375 91.48 -34.70 14.06
C ASN A 375 91.03 -34.09 12.72
N ALA A 376 91.67 -34.49 11.61
CA ALA A 376 91.42 -33.94 10.27
C ALA A 376 90.20 -34.55 9.54
N ASP A 377 89.57 -35.58 10.10
CA ASP A 377 88.45 -36.28 9.48
C ASP A 377 87.11 -35.69 9.95
N VAL A 378 86.79 -34.52 9.39
CA VAL A 378 85.52 -33.80 9.63
C VAL A 378 84.58 -33.82 8.42
N GLU A 379 85.05 -34.39 7.30
CA GLU A 379 84.34 -34.44 6.03
C GLU A 379 83.08 -35.32 6.13
N ALA A 380 83.13 -36.39 6.93
CA ALA A 380 81.98 -37.23 7.20
C ALA A 380 80.87 -36.46 7.93
N GLN A 381 81.21 -35.59 8.89
CA GLN A 381 80.24 -34.76 9.60
C GLN A 381 79.73 -33.63 8.73
N ARG A 382 80.57 -33.06 7.85
CA ARG A 382 80.13 -32.09 6.84
C ARG A 382 79.07 -32.70 5.92
N ALA A 383 79.36 -33.85 5.30
CA ALA A 383 78.44 -34.54 4.42
C ALA A 383 77.12 -34.89 5.12
N GLU A 384 77.19 -35.28 6.40
CA GLU A 384 76.02 -35.59 7.20
C GLU A 384 75.18 -34.35 7.55
N VAL A 385 75.82 -33.22 7.88
CA VAL A 385 75.12 -31.93 8.09
C VAL A 385 74.45 -31.45 6.80
N GLU A 386 75.13 -31.54 5.66
CA GLU A 386 74.57 -31.18 4.35
C GLU A 386 73.36 -32.08 3.99
N ARG A 387 73.46 -33.40 4.24
CA ARG A 387 72.35 -34.35 4.05
C ARG A 387 71.16 -34.01 4.95
N LEU A 388 71.40 -33.83 6.24
CA LEU A 388 70.36 -33.51 7.22
C LEU A 388 69.71 -32.15 6.94
N ALA A 389 70.46 -31.16 6.44
CA ALA A 389 69.93 -29.87 6.03
C ALA A 389 69.03 -30.00 4.79
N ALA A 390 69.41 -30.82 3.81
CA ALA A 390 68.58 -31.11 2.64
C ALA A 390 67.30 -31.86 3.02
N GLU A 391 67.38 -32.82 3.94
CA GLU A 391 66.21 -33.55 4.46
C GLU A 391 65.30 -32.64 5.30
N ALA A 392 65.87 -31.76 6.13
CA ALA A 392 65.11 -30.79 6.92
C ALA A 392 64.41 -29.76 6.02
N ARG A 393 65.05 -29.37 4.91
CA ARG A 393 64.45 -28.53 3.88
C ARG A 393 63.25 -29.21 3.25
N GLN A 394 63.43 -30.43 2.73
CA GLN A 394 62.33 -31.19 2.10
C GLN A 394 61.19 -31.43 3.09
N ALA A 395 61.50 -31.79 4.34
CA ALA A 395 60.50 -31.97 5.39
C ALA A 395 59.76 -30.66 5.73
N SER A 396 60.42 -29.51 5.60
CA SER A 396 59.81 -28.19 5.78
C SER A 396 58.91 -27.78 4.60
N ASP A 397 59.31 -28.10 3.36
CA ASP A 397 58.46 -27.92 2.17
C ASP A 397 57.21 -28.80 2.25
N ASP A 398 57.37 -30.07 2.65
CA ASP A 398 56.26 -31.01 2.85
C ASP A 398 55.35 -30.56 4.01
N LEU A 399 55.92 -29.98 5.08
CA LEU A 399 55.16 -29.40 6.18
C LEU A 399 54.34 -28.19 5.71
N ALA A 400 54.94 -27.27 4.95
CA ALA A 400 54.25 -26.10 4.39
C ALA A 400 53.10 -26.53 3.47
N ALA A 401 53.33 -27.51 2.60
CA ALA A 401 52.29 -28.07 1.72
C ALA A 401 51.16 -28.74 2.52
N SER A 402 51.47 -29.47 3.60
CA SER A 402 50.47 -30.09 4.49
C SER A 402 49.62 -29.05 5.21
N PHE A 403 50.26 -27.95 5.63
CA PHE A 403 49.58 -26.86 6.30
C PHE A 403 48.64 -26.14 5.35
N ASP A 404 49.12 -25.78 4.15
CA ASP A 404 48.35 -24.99 3.17
C ASP A 404 47.21 -25.78 2.53
N SER A 405 47.42 -27.08 2.23
CA SER A 405 46.39 -27.94 1.61
C SER A 405 45.48 -28.66 2.60
N GLY A 406 45.91 -28.82 3.86
CA GLY A 406 45.19 -29.60 4.86
C GLY A 406 44.57 -28.73 5.95
N LEU A 407 45.42 -28.18 6.82
CA LEU A 407 44.97 -27.52 8.06
C LEU A 407 44.38 -26.13 7.82
N LYS A 408 44.97 -25.33 6.93
CA LYS A 408 44.57 -23.94 6.66
C LYS A 408 43.13 -23.81 6.13
N PRO A 409 42.65 -24.61 5.14
CA PRO A 409 41.26 -24.57 4.71
C PRO A 409 40.28 -24.94 5.82
N GLY A 410 40.63 -25.93 6.66
CA GLY A 410 39.79 -26.34 7.80
C GLY A 410 39.65 -25.24 8.86
N LEU A 411 40.73 -24.52 9.16
CA LEU A 411 40.72 -23.39 10.09
C LEU A 411 39.98 -22.17 9.51
N GLN A 412 40.13 -21.90 8.21
CA GLN A 412 39.38 -20.84 7.52
C GLN A 412 37.88 -21.15 7.47
N GLN A 413 37.50 -22.39 7.19
CA GLN A 413 36.10 -22.83 7.21
C GLN A 413 35.48 -22.75 8.60
N LEU A 414 36.23 -23.10 9.65
CA LEU A 414 35.78 -22.95 11.04
C LEU A 414 35.55 -21.48 11.41
N ALA A 415 36.48 -20.62 11.00
CA ALA A 415 36.36 -19.17 11.16
C ALA A 415 35.13 -18.59 10.43
N ASP A 416 34.90 -19.00 9.19
CA ASP A 416 33.75 -18.54 8.41
C ASP A 416 32.44 -19.09 8.98
N SER A 417 32.42 -20.34 9.45
CA SER A 417 31.24 -20.94 10.09
C SER A 417 30.88 -20.27 11.41
N ALA A 418 31.89 -19.87 12.20
CA ALA A 418 31.69 -19.10 13.41
C ALA A 418 31.15 -17.68 13.11
N GLY A 419 31.64 -17.04 12.04
CA GLY A 419 31.11 -15.76 11.56
C GLY A 419 29.66 -15.85 11.09
N VAL A 420 29.30 -16.92 10.35
CA VAL A 420 27.92 -17.17 9.91
C VAL A 420 27.00 -17.48 11.09
N LEU A 421 27.45 -18.25 12.08
CA LEU A 421 26.67 -18.54 13.28
C LEU A 421 26.40 -17.27 14.11
N ALA A 422 27.41 -16.41 14.26
CA ALA A 422 27.28 -15.12 14.92
C ALA A 422 26.29 -14.19 14.20
N ALA A 423 26.36 -14.13 12.87
CA ALA A 423 25.44 -13.34 12.04
C ALA A 423 24.00 -13.87 12.13
N ASN A 424 23.79 -15.17 11.96
CA ASN A 424 22.47 -15.80 12.05
C ASN A 424 21.84 -15.67 13.44
N MET A 425 22.65 -15.66 14.51
CA MET A 425 22.17 -15.42 15.86
C MET A 425 21.76 -13.96 16.08
N GLY A 426 22.48 -13.00 15.49
CA GLY A 426 22.10 -11.59 15.46
C GLY A 426 20.78 -11.36 14.72
N ASP A 427 20.66 -11.90 13.50
CA ASP A 427 19.44 -11.80 12.69
C ASP A 427 18.23 -12.46 13.37
N GLY A 428 18.42 -13.59 14.05
CA GLY A 428 17.39 -14.28 14.81
C GLY A 428 16.92 -13.52 16.05
N LEU A 429 17.84 -12.84 16.75
CA LEU A 429 17.51 -11.98 17.89
C LEU A 429 16.78 -10.71 17.44
N ASP A 430 17.17 -10.12 16.31
CA ASP A 430 16.50 -8.96 15.73
C ASP A 430 15.09 -9.28 15.20
N GLY A 431 14.90 -10.44 14.57
CA GLY A 431 13.57 -10.92 14.17
C GLY A 431 12.65 -11.22 15.36
N LEU A 432 13.20 -11.70 16.48
CA LEU A 432 12.44 -11.91 17.72
C LEU A 432 12.07 -10.58 18.39
N ARG A 433 12.94 -9.56 18.30
CA ARG A 433 12.65 -8.20 18.76
C ARG A 433 11.56 -7.52 17.95
N SER A 434 11.63 -7.58 16.62
CA SER A 434 10.59 -6.99 15.76
C SER A 434 9.24 -7.65 16.01
N SER A 435 9.21 -8.99 16.09
CA SER A 435 8.00 -9.74 16.40
C SER A 435 7.44 -9.44 17.79
N GLY A 436 8.32 -9.25 18.80
CA GLY A 436 7.93 -8.84 20.14
C GLY A 436 7.39 -7.40 20.20
N ALA A 437 7.99 -6.48 19.45
CA ALA A 437 7.55 -5.09 19.37
C ALA A 437 6.18 -4.97 18.68
N ASP A 438 5.99 -5.66 17.56
CA ASP A 438 4.71 -5.71 16.84
C ASP A 438 3.60 -6.34 17.68
N LEU A 439 3.92 -7.41 18.43
CA LEU A 439 2.97 -8.08 19.31
C LEU A 439 2.62 -7.25 20.55
N SER A 440 3.59 -6.53 21.13
CA SER A 440 3.35 -5.60 22.25
C SER A 440 2.49 -4.40 21.81
N ALA A 441 2.76 -3.82 20.64
CA ALA A 441 1.95 -2.74 20.07
C ALA A 441 0.52 -3.21 19.76
N SER A 442 0.38 -4.41 19.20
CA SER A 442 -0.92 -5.02 18.94
C SER A 442 -1.71 -5.30 20.23
N ALA A 443 -1.05 -5.83 21.27
CA ALA A 443 -1.65 -6.05 22.58
C ALA A 443 -2.10 -4.76 23.27
N GLY A 444 -1.30 -3.68 23.17
CA GLY A 444 -1.67 -2.35 23.64
C GLY A 444 -2.90 -1.80 22.94
N SER A 445 -2.91 -1.83 21.59
CA SER A 445 -4.07 -1.36 20.82
C SER A 445 -5.34 -2.19 21.08
N ALA A 446 -5.22 -3.50 21.29
CA ALA A 446 -6.34 -4.37 21.65
C ALA A 446 -6.88 -4.04 23.06
N ALA A 447 -6.01 -3.75 24.03
CA ALA A 447 -6.41 -3.35 25.37
C ALA A 447 -7.14 -2.00 25.39
N ASP A 448 -6.70 -1.04 24.56
CA ASP A 448 -7.36 0.26 24.41
C ASP A 448 -8.76 0.13 23.77
N VAL A 449 -8.87 -0.63 22.67
CA VAL A 449 -10.15 -0.88 21.99
C VAL A 449 -11.14 -1.63 22.89
N LEU A 450 -10.66 -2.61 23.66
CA LEU A 450 -11.49 -3.33 24.63
C LEU A 450 -11.92 -2.43 25.80
N GLY A 451 -11.05 -1.49 26.21
CA GLY A 451 -11.37 -0.47 27.22
C GLY A 451 -12.46 0.50 26.76
N ASP A 452 -12.36 1.02 25.53
CA ASP A 452 -13.36 1.89 24.93
C ASP A 452 -14.69 1.17 24.71
N ALA A 453 -14.65 -0.09 24.24
CA ALA A 453 -15.84 -0.92 24.08
C ALA A 453 -16.53 -1.17 25.42
N ARG A 454 -15.75 -1.47 26.47
CA ARG A 454 -16.27 -1.64 27.84
C ARG A 454 -16.95 -0.36 28.34
N ALA A 455 -16.31 0.81 28.18
CA ALA A 455 -16.88 2.08 28.61
C ALA A 455 -18.24 2.37 27.94
N LYS A 456 -18.35 2.10 26.64
CA LYS A 456 -19.62 2.25 25.90
C LYS A 456 -20.69 1.24 26.33
N VAL A 457 -20.29 0.00 26.63
CA VAL A 457 -21.21 -1.04 27.13
C VAL A 457 -21.72 -0.68 28.54
N ASP A 458 -20.85 -0.15 29.41
CA ASP A 458 -21.22 0.33 30.75
C ASP A 458 -22.19 1.52 30.67
N GLU A 459 -21.94 2.47 29.76
CA GLU A 459 -22.85 3.60 29.53
C GLU A 459 -24.24 3.13 29.03
N ALA A 460 -24.27 2.17 28.10
CA ALA A 460 -25.51 1.58 27.61
C ALA A 460 -26.27 0.81 28.69
N ALA A 461 -25.57 0.05 29.53
CA ALA A 461 -26.17 -0.66 30.67
C ALA A 461 -26.76 0.32 31.70
N GLN A 462 -26.06 1.42 32.00
CA GLN A 462 -26.57 2.47 32.89
C GLN A 462 -27.83 3.12 32.35
N LYS A 463 -27.85 3.49 31.06
CA LYS A 463 -29.05 4.04 30.40
C LYS A 463 -30.22 3.08 30.45
N LEU A 464 -30.01 1.79 30.20
CA LEU A 464 -31.06 0.77 30.29
C LEU A 464 -31.60 0.62 31.72
N ARG A 465 -30.74 0.75 32.74
CA ARG A 465 -31.20 0.78 34.15
C ARG A 465 -31.96 2.04 34.50
N GLU A 466 -31.56 3.20 33.97
CA GLU A 466 -32.31 4.44 34.11
C GLU A 466 -33.70 4.28 33.48
N THR A 467 -33.78 3.77 32.25
CA THR A 467 -35.06 3.45 31.60
C THR A 467 -35.87 2.42 32.38
N ALA A 468 -35.25 1.38 32.95
CA ALA A 468 -35.94 0.41 33.80
C ALA A 468 -36.57 1.07 35.04
N ARG A 469 -35.84 1.99 35.69
CA ARG A 469 -36.34 2.75 36.86
C ARG A 469 -37.44 3.73 36.48
N GLU A 470 -37.33 4.39 35.33
CA GLU A 470 -38.37 5.27 34.80
C GLU A 470 -39.65 4.48 34.52
N LEU A 471 -39.54 3.29 33.92
CA LEU A 471 -40.67 2.39 33.69
C LEU A 471 -41.29 1.88 34.99
N ASP A 472 -40.48 1.50 35.99
CA ASP A 472 -41.01 1.13 37.31
C ASP A 472 -41.73 2.30 38.00
N THR A 473 -41.15 3.50 37.93
CA THR A 473 -41.77 4.73 38.50
C THR A 473 -43.08 5.06 37.78
N LEU A 474 -43.14 4.86 36.46
CA LEU A 474 -44.35 5.00 35.67
C LEU A 474 -45.41 3.98 36.11
N ALA A 475 -45.04 2.72 36.28
CA ALA A 475 -45.95 1.67 36.72
C ALA A 475 -46.48 1.92 38.15
N ASP A 476 -45.63 2.37 39.07
CA ASP A 476 -46.01 2.73 40.43
C ASP A 476 -46.96 3.93 40.45
N GLY A 477 -46.72 4.94 39.62
CA GLY A 477 -47.63 6.09 39.45
C GLY A 477 -48.99 5.69 38.88
N VAL A 478 -49.02 4.71 37.96
CA VAL A 478 -50.27 4.14 37.43
C VAL A 478 -51.02 3.35 38.51
N ASP A 479 -50.32 2.54 39.31
CA ASP A 479 -50.91 1.77 40.41
C ASP A 479 -51.45 2.69 41.53
N GLU A 480 -50.74 3.75 41.91
CA GLU A 480 -51.22 4.73 42.90
C GLU A 480 -52.45 5.49 42.41
N ALA A 481 -52.45 5.96 41.16
CA ALA A 481 -53.59 6.65 40.57
C ALA A 481 -54.84 5.75 40.49
N LEU A 482 -54.63 4.45 40.22
CA LEU A 482 -55.68 3.43 40.24
C LEU A 482 -56.27 3.18 41.63
N VAL A 483 -55.41 3.05 42.64
CA VAL A 483 -55.85 2.82 44.03
C VAL A 483 -56.58 4.04 44.59
N ALA A 484 -56.15 5.24 44.21
CA ALA A 484 -56.79 6.50 44.61
C ALA A 484 -58.11 6.78 43.85
N GLY A 485 -58.34 6.13 42.70
CA GLY A 485 -59.49 6.40 41.83
C GLY A 485 -59.46 7.78 41.17
N ASP A 486 -58.27 8.36 40.99
CA ASP A 486 -58.07 9.72 40.48
C ASP A 486 -57.77 9.70 38.96
N ALA A 487 -58.82 10.00 38.18
CA ALA A 487 -58.75 9.99 36.71
C ALA A 487 -57.90 11.14 36.12
N ASP A 488 -57.68 12.23 36.87
CA ASP A 488 -56.85 13.35 36.42
C ASP A 488 -55.36 13.06 36.66
N ALA A 489 -55.03 12.40 37.78
CA ALA A 489 -53.69 11.88 38.03
C ALA A 489 -53.28 10.83 36.98
N LEU A 490 -54.18 9.92 36.62
CA LEU A 490 -53.93 8.91 35.59
C LEU A 490 -53.68 9.55 34.20
N ARG A 491 -54.44 10.59 33.84
CA ARG A 491 -54.20 11.37 32.60
C ARG A 491 -52.86 12.10 32.61
N ALA A 492 -52.43 12.63 33.76
CA ALA A 492 -51.14 13.30 33.89
C ALA A 492 -49.96 12.33 33.72
N VAL A 493 -50.06 11.13 34.29
CA VAL A 493 -49.03 10.07 34.18
C VAL A 493 -48.95 9.49 32.77
N LEU A 494 -50.08 9.28 32.09
CA LEU A 494 -50.11 8.75 30.72
C LEU A 494 -49.80 9.82 29.65
N GLY A 495 -50.01 11.10 29.95
CA GLY A 495 -49.82 12.21 29.01
C GLY A 495 -48.39 12.77 28.90
N ALA A 496 -47.51 12.49 29.87
CA ALA A 496 -46.18 13.11 29.92
C ALA A 496 -45.11 12.40 29.05
N ASP A 497 -45.28 11.11 28.72
CA ASP A 497 -44.17 10.26 28.24
C ASP A 497 -44.37 9.59 26.86
N ALA A 498 -45.38 10.00 26.08
CA ALA A 498 -45.58 9.47 24.73
C ALA A 498 -44.37 9.72 23.79
N GLN A 499 -43.64 10.82 24.00
CA GLN A 499 -42.42 11.16 23.25
C GLN A 499 -41.16 10.42 23.72
N LEU A 500 -41.11 9.99 24.99
CA LEU A 500 -40.00 9.21 25.57
C LEU A 500 -40.07 7.76 25.08
N LEU A 501 -41.27 7.16 25.05
CA LEU A 501 -41.50 5.82 24.52
C LEU A 501 -41.21 5.73 23.00
N SER A 502 -41.53 6.80 22.25
CA SER A 502 -41.25 6.92 20.81
C SER A 502 -39.73 6.96 20.50
N LYS A 503 -38.94 7.66 21.32
CA LYS A 503 -37.47 7.73 21.17
C LYS A 503 -36.75 6.45 21.59
N ALA A 504 -37.27 5.71 22.57
CA ALA A 504 -36.66 4.47 23.05
C ALA A 504 -36.85 3.28 22.08
N LEU A 505 -37.91 3.31 21.25
CA LEU A 505 -38.23 2.24 20.29
C LEU A 505 -37.56 2.41 18.91
N ALA A 506 -37.12 3.63 18.56
CA ALA A 506 -36.33 3.87 17.36
C ALA A 506 -34.85 3.56 17.66
N ALA A 507 -34.41 2.33 17.39
CA ALA A 507 -33.06 1.87 17.67
C ALA A 507 -31.98 2.82 17.09
N PRO A 508 -30.95 3.20 17.88
CA PRO A 508 -30.00 4.26 17.55
C PRO A 508 -28.79 3.68 16.82
N VAL A 509 -28.84 3.61 15.49
CA VAL A 509 -27.59 3.57 14.73
C VAL A 509 -27.65 4.65 13.67
N GLY A 510 -27.45 5.88 14.12
CA GLY A 510 -27.12 6.98 13.22
C GLY A 510 -25.73 6.75 12.65
N ILE A 511 -25.63 6.62 11.34
CA ILE A 511 -24.33 6.66 10.66
C ILE A 511 -23.97 8.14 10.50
N GLU A 512 -23.05 8.63 11.33
CA GLU A 512 -22.42 9.93 11.11
C GLU A 512 -21.46 9.80 9.92
N ARG A 513 -21.77 10.48 8.82
CA ARG A 513 -20.98 10.45 7.59
C ARG A 513 -20.11 11.69 7.52
N GLU A 514 -18.82 11.53 7.76
CA GLU A 514 -17.82 12.59 7.54
C GLU A 514 -17.09 12.34 6.21
N ALA A 515 -17.20 13.29 5.27
CA ALA A 515 -16.56 13.18 3.96
C ALA A 515 -15.10 13.68 4.02
N VAL A 516 -14.14 12.79 3.80
CA VAL A 516 -12.70 13.11 3.87
C VAL A 516 -12.26 14.06 2.74
N PHE A 517 -12.79 13.88 1.52
CA PHE A 517 -12.59 14.78 0.38
C PHE A 517 -13.94 15.00 -0.33
N PRO A 518 -14.74 15.99 0.11
CA PRO A 518 -16.08 16.18 -0.41
C PRO A 518 -16.03 16.68 -1.86
N ALA A 519 -16.85 16.08 -2.72
CA ALA A 519 -17.15 16.62 -4.03
C ALA A 519 -18.51 17.35 -3.94
N GLU A 520 -18.53 18.65 -4.23
CA GLU A 520 -19.72 19.49 -4.06
C GLU A 520 -20.84 19.15 -5.05
N ASN A 521 -20.50 18.73 -6.27
CA ASN A 521 -21.45 18.40 -7.32
C ASN A 521 -20.87 17.39 -8.32
N PHE A 522 -21.78 16.74 -9.06
CA PHE A 522 -21.41 15.70 -10.03
C PHE A 522 -20.61 16.26 -11.22
N GLY A 523 -20.91 17.49 -11.66
CA GLY A 523 -20.14 18.19 -12.69
C GLY A 523 -18.66 18.31 -12.34
N SER A 524 -18.35 18.74 -11.11
CA SER A 524 -17.00 18.85 -10.59
C SER A 524 -16.33 17.49 -10.48
N ALA A 525 -17.05 16.45 -10.01
CA ALA A 525 -16.54 15.07 -9.95
C ALA A 525 -16.15 14.51 -11.34
N MET A 526 -16.88 14.88 -12.39
CA MET A 526 -16.62 14.44 -13.77
C MET A 526 -15.69 15.37 -14.56
N ALA A 527 -15.40 16.58 -14.07
CA ALA A 527 -14.55 17.54 -14.76
C ALA A 527 -13.13 17.02 -15.08
N PRO A 528 -12.43 16.27 -14.20
CA PRO A 528 -11.14 15.67 -14.54
C PRO A 528 -11.16 14.82 -15.80
N LEU A 529 -12.22 14.03 -16.02
CA LEU A 529 -12.37 13.17 -17.19
C LEU A 529 -12.54 14.01 -18.46
N TYR A 530 -13.58 14.84 -18.52
CA TYR A 530 -13.92 15.57 -19.74
C TYR A 530 -12.84 16.56 -20.15
N THR A 531 -12.22 17.19 -19.16
CA THR A 531 -11.10 18.10 -19.38
C THR A 531 -9.88 17.36 -19.92
N THR A 532 -9.53 16.20 -19.36
CA THR A 532 -8.40 15.40 -19.85
C THR A 532 -8.60 14.96 -21.30
N LEU A 533 -9.81 14.54 -21.65
CA LEU A 533 -10.15 14.20 -23.04
C LEU A 533 -10.06 15.42 -23.96
N ALA A 534 -10.58 16.57 -23.52
CA ALA A 534 -10.47 17.83 -24.25
C ALA A 534 -9.01 18.23 -24.50
N LEU A 535 -8.13 18.11 -23.50
CA LEU A 535 -6.69 18.39 -23.63
C LEU A 535 -6.04 17.53 -24.73
N PHE A 536 -6.37 16.23 -24.75
CA PHE A 536 -5.82 15.30 -25.74
C PHE A 536 -6.37 15.58 -27.14
N ILE A 537 -7.68 15.79 -27.27
CA ILE A 537 -8.34 16.15 -28.53
C ILE A 537 -7.79 17.47 -29.07
N GLY A 538 -7.62 18.48 -28.22
CA GLY A 538 -7.04 19.76 -28.60
C GLY A 538 -5.61 19.63 -29.11
N SER A 539 -4.78 18.84 -28.41
CA SER A 539 -3.43 18.49 -28.86
C SER A 539 -3.42 17.79 -30.22
N LEU A 540 -4.39 16.90 -30.48
CA LEU A 540 -4.56 16.25 -31.78
C LEU A 540 -4.97 17.24 -32.87
N LEU A 541 -5.95 18.12 -32.61
CA LEU A 541 -6.41 19.15 -33.55
C LEU A 541 -5.28 20.09 -33.96
N ILE A 542 -4.41 20.48 -33.01
CA ILE A 542 -3.21 21.28 -33.32
C ILE A 542 -2.36 20.59 -34.40
N LEU A 543 -2.18 19.27 -34.33
CA LEU A 543 -1.34 18.52 -35.27
C LEU A 543 -2.07 18.09 -36.55
N VAL A 544 -3.40 18.16 -36.55
CA VAL A 544 -4.21 18.07 -37.77
C VAL A 544 -4.02 19.33 -38.61
N VAL A 545 -4.06 20.52 -37.98
CA VAL A 545 -4.01 21.82 -38.66
C VAL A 545 -2.57 22.29 -38.92
N VAL A 546 -1.70 22.21 -37.92
CA VAL A 546 -0.31 22.70 -37.97
C VAL A 546 0.62 21.58 -38.39
N LYS A 547 1.25 21.74 -39.57
CA LYS A 547 2.20 20.74 -40.09
C LYS A 547 3.38 20.52 -39.12
N PRO A 548 3.85 19.27 -38.92
CA PRO A 548 4.94 18.95 -37.99
C PRO A 548 6.34 19.27 -38.55
N THR A 549 6.44 19.66 -39.83
CA THR A 549 7.69 19.98 -40.53
C THR A 549 7.91 21.48 -40.67
N VAL A 550 9.18 21.90 -40.64
CA VAL A 550 9.58 23.29 -40.92
C VAL A 550 9.48 23.51 -42.43
N SER A 551 8.85 24.61 -42.86
CA SER A 551 8.73 24.96 -44.29
C SER A 551 10.08 25.18 -44.96
N ASP A 552 10.21 24.81 -46.23
CA ASP A 552 11.47 24.90 -46.99
C ASP A 552 12.03 26.33 -47.01
N ARG A 553 11.17 27.33 -47.19
CA ARG A 553 11.53 28.77 -47.09
C ARG A 553 12.17 29.17 -45.75
N THR A 554 11.75 28.55 -44.64
CA THR A 554 12.35 28.84 -43.33
C THR A 554 13.66 28.08 -43.18
N ARG A 555 13.75 26.87 -43.77
CA ARG A 555 14.94 26.02 -43.73
C ARG A 555 16.12 26.65 -44.48
N GLU A 556 15.86 27.29 -45.61
CA GLU A 556 16.85 28.03 -46.40
C GLU A 556 17.47 29.23 -45.65
N GLN A 557 16.77 29.77 -44.65
CA GLN A 557 17.23 30.91 -43.83
C GLN A 557 18.03 30.48 -42.59
N LEU A 558 18.23 29.16 -42.39
CA LEU A 558 18.95 28.60 -41.25
C LEU A 558 20.40 28.26 -41.62
N SER A 559 21.32 28.46 -40.67
CA SER A 559 22.72 28.11 -40.83
C SER A 559 22.95 26.68 -40.33
N ASP A 560 23.22 25.73 -41.23
CA ASP A 560 23.45 24.29 -40.95
C ASP A 560 22.50 23.68 -39.88
N PRO A 561 21.19 23.56 -40.16
CA PRO A 561 20.22 23.17 -39.15
C PRO A 561 20.29 21.67 -38.84
N GLN A 562 20.73 21.34 -37.62
CA GLN A 562 20.69 19.95 -37.14
C GLN A 562 19.25 19.41 -37.00
N PRO A 563 19.00 18.10 -37.23
CA PRO A 563 17.66 17.51 -37.12
C PRO A 563 16.96 17.74 -35.77
N ARG A 564 17.72 17.72 -34.67
CA ARG A 564 17.22 17.99 -33.31
C ARG A 564 16.74 19.44 -33.16
N GLN A 565 17.42 20.39 -33.81
CA GLN A 565 17.05 21.82 -33.79
C GLN A 565 15.79 22.08 -34.61
N LEU A 566 15.60 21.38 -35.73
CA LEU A 566 14.38 21.47 -36.54
C LEU A 566 13.16 20.91 -35.80
N PHE A 567 13.33 19.76 -35.13
CA PHE A 567 12.27 19.14 -34.33
C PHE A 567 11.87 20.02 -33.14
N MET A 568 12.84 20.40 -32.30
CA MET A 568 12.58 21.20 -31.10
C MET A 568 12.11 22.63 -31.45
N GLY A 569 12.64 23.22 -32.53
CA GLY A 569 12.21 24.52 -33.02
C GLY A 569 10.76 24.52 -33.48
N ARG A 570 10.31 23.45 -34.15
CA ARG A 570 8.91 23.32 -34.57
C ARG A 570 7.98 23.01 -33.41
N PHE A 571 8.44 22.24 -32.41
CA PHE A 571 7.65 22.01 -31.20
C PHE A 571 7.32 23.33 -30.47
N GLY A 572 8.18 24.34 -30.51
CA GLY A 572 7.93 25.61 -29.80
C GLY A 572 6.63 26.34 -30.21
N VAL A 573 6.23 26.33 -31.48
CA VAL A 573 4.94 26.92 -31.89
C VAL A 573 3.75 26.06 -31.45
N LEU A 574 3.90 24.75 -31.43
CA LEU A 574 2.89 23.80 -30.97
C LEU A 574 2.71 23.90 -29.45
N ALA A 575 3.80 24.02 -28.71
CA ALA A 575 3.81 24.27 -27.28
C ALA A 575 3.12 25.59 -26.93
N PHE A 576 3.35 26.66 -27.69
CA PHE A 576 2.63 27.92 -27.50
C PHE A 576 1.12 27.78 -27.70
N LEU A 577 0.69 27.14 -28.79
CA LEU A 577 -0.73 26.88 -29.04
C LEU A 577 -1.34 25.99 -27.95
N SER A 578 -0.58 25.00 -27.48
CA SER A 578 -0.99 24.12 -26.40
C SER A 578 -1.16 24.86 -25.07
N LEU A 579 -0.21 25.71 -24.70
CA LEU A 579 -0.32 26.55 -23.51
C LEU A 579 -1.49 27.53 -23.61
N ALA A 580 -1.76 28.09 -24.80
CA ALA A 580 -2.90 28.96 -25.01
C ALA A 580 -4.24 28.22 -24.82
N GLN A 581 -4.45 27.06 -25.47
CA GLN A 581 -5.69 26.27 -25.30
C GLN A 581 -5.89 25.81 -23.85
N THR A 582 -4.83 25.37 -23.18
CA THR A 582 -4.92 24.83 -21.82
C THR A 582 -5.16 25.94 -20.81
N THR A 583 -4.62 27.14 -21.05
CA THR A 583 -4.92 28.33 -20.24
C THR A 583 -6.39 28.76 -20.39
N VAL A 584 -6.89 28.84 -21.62
CA VAL A 584 -8.30 29.20 -21.87
C VAL A 584 -9.23 28.19 -21.21
N MET A 585 -8.94 26.90 -21.35
CA MET A 585 -9.77 25.85 -20.77
C MET A 585 -9.70 25.83 -19.24
N GLY A 586 -8.50 25.93 -18.66
CA GLY A 586 -8.31 25.93 -17.21
C GLY A 586 -8.97 27.14 -16.55
N LEU A 587 -8.81 28.32 -17.13
CA LEU A 587 -9.49 29.53 -16.65
C LEU A 587 -11.00 29.47 -16.85
N GLY A 588 -11.49 28.88 -17.95
CA GLY A 588 -12.92 28.68 -18.14
C GLY A 588 -13.51 27.70 -17.13
N ASN A 589 -12.81 26.61 -16.81
CA ASN A 589 -13.24 25.70 -15.75
C ASN A 589 -13.28 26.42 -14.39
N LEU A 590 -12.25 27.21 -14.07
CA LEU A 590 -12.13 27.90 -12.79
C LEU A 590 -13.09 29.08 -12.64
N LEU A 591 -13.24 29.92 -13.67
CA LEU A 591 -13.94 31.21 -13.59
C LEU A 591 -15.34 31.19 -14.20
N PHE A 592 -15.55 30.42 -15.28
CA PHE A 592 -16.82 30.39 -15.99
C PHE A 592 -17.73 29.25 -15.50
N LEU A 593 -17.20 28.03 -15.42
CA LEU A 593 -17.95 26.89 -14.86
C LEU A 593 -17.95 26.88 -13.33
N GLN A 594 -16.93 27.47 -12.71
CA GLN A 594 -16.74 27.44 -11.26
C GLN A 594 -16.72 26.01 -10.72
N VAL A 595 -15.97 25.11 -11.39
CA VAL A 595 -15.74 23.76 -10.85
C VAL A 595 -15.04 23.86 -9.50
N GLN A 596 -15.32 22.93 -8.60
CA GLN A 596 -14.66 22.87 -7.31
C GLN A 596 -13.14 22.72 -7.49
N VAL A 597 -12.38 23.63 -6.90
CA VAL A 597 -10.91 23.58 -6.93
C VAL A 597 -10.35 23.98 -5.57
N ALA A 598 -9.81 23.00 -4.86
CA ALA A 598 -9.09 23.22 -3.59
C ALA A 598 -7.79 24.00 -3.80
N GLU A 599 -7.01 23.66 -4.84
CA GLU A 599 -5.69 24.24 -5.10
C GLU A 599 -5.59 24.82 -6.54
N PRO A 600 -6.02 26.08 -6.77
CA PRO A 600 -6.07 26.68 -8.11
C PRO A 600 -4.73 26.71 -8.84
N ALA A 601 -3.62 26.87 -8.11
CA ALA A 601 -2.29 26.89 -8.69
C ALA A 601 -1.88 25.50 -9.23
N LEU A 602 -2.10 24.44 -8.45
CA LEU A 602 -1.82 23.06 -8.87
C LEU A 602 -2.74 22.63 -10.01
N PHE A 603 -3.99 23.09 -9.99
CA PHE A 603 -4.95 22.85 -11.07
C PHE A 603 -4.45 23.43 -12.40
N MET A 604 -4.04 24.70 -12.43
CA MET A 604 -3.49 25.31 -13.66
C MET A 604 -2.18 24.67 -14.10
N LEU A 605 -1.31 24.30 -13.13
CA LEU A 605 -0.07 23.59 -13.42
C LEU A 605 -0.33 22.24 -14.12
N CYS A 606 -1.32 21.48 -13.64
CA CYS A 606 -1.74 20.22 -14.25
C CYS A 606 -2.16 20.41 -15.72
N PHE A 607 -2.97 21.44 -16.01
CA PHE A 607 -3.40 21.75 -17.39
C PHE A 607 -2.23 22.03 -18.31
N TRP A 608 -1.30 22.89 -17.90
CA TRP A 608 -0.16 23.26 -18.73
C TRP A 608 0.77 22.08 -18.99
N ILE A 609 1.09 21.29 -17.95
CA ILE A 609 1.95 20.11 -18.09
C ILE A 609 1.27 19.06 -18.99
N ALA A 610 0.01 18.74 -18.71
CA ALA A 610 -0.75 17.77 -19.50
C ALA A 610 -0.86 18.18 -20.97
N GLY A 611 -1.17 19.46 -21.24
CA GLY A 611 -1.21 20.01 -22.60
C GLY A 611 0.11 19.85 -23.33
N LEU A 612 1.23 20.18 -22.68
CA LEU A 612 2.56 20.04 -23.27
C LEU A 612 2.93 18.58 -23.53
N VAL A 613 2.67 17.68 -22.57
CA VAL A 613 2.98 16.24 -22.69
C VAL A 613 2.15 15.60 -23.79
N PHE A 614 0.83 15.81 -23.82
CA PHE A 614 -0.03 15.30 -24.89
C PHE A 614 0.37 15.86 -26.25
N THR A 615 0.62 17.16 -26.36
CA THR A 615 1.06 17.77 -27.62
C THR A 615 2.40 17.21 -28.07
N PHE A 616 3.35 17.00 -27.16
CA PHE A 616 4.66 16.45 -27.50
C PHE A 616 4.58 14.98 -27.94
N LEU A 617 3.77 14.18 -27.23
CA LEU A 617 3.56 12.76 -27.54
C LEU A 617 2.95 12.59 -28.94
N ILE A 618 1.86 13.32 -29.22
CA ILE A 618 1.21 13.26 -30.53
C ILE A 618 2.16 13.86 -31.59
N TYR A 619 2.94 14.90 -31.25
CA TYR A 619 3.88 15.51 -32.18
C TYR A 619 4.97 14.53 -32.59
N ALA A 620 5.53 13.78 -31.64
CA ALA A 620 6.51 12.74 -31.91
C ALA A 620 5.94 11.63 -32.80
N LEU A 621 4.72 11.15 -32.51
CA LEU A 621 4.05 10.13 -33.32
C LEU A 621 3.81 10.61 -34.76
N VAL A 622 3.26 11.81 -34.92
CA VAL A 622 2.96 12.39 -36.25
C VAL A 622 4.25 12.73 -37.00
N ALA A 623 5.30 13.18 -36.31
CA ALA A 623 6.59 13.44 -36.93
C ALA A 623 7.32 12.16 -37.40
N ALA A 624 7.08 11.02 -36.75
CA ALA A 624 7.66 9.73 -37.11
C ALA A 624 6.83 8.95 -38.15
N PHE A 625 5.50 8.98 -38.04
CA PHE A 625 4.58 8.14 -38.82
C PHE A 625 3.62 8.93 -39.73
N ALA A 626 3.76 10.24 -39.85
CA ALA A 626 2.90 11.11 -40.66
C ALA A 626 1.39 10.90 -40.36
N ASN A 627 0.57 10.61 -41.37
CA ASN A 627 -0.87 10.40 -41.20
C ASN A 627 -1.21 9.16 -40.35
N LEU A 628 -0.36 8.12 -40.38
CA LEU A 628 -0.53 6.96 -39.50
C LEU A 628 -0.33 7.34 -38.03
N GLY A 629 0.56 8.29 -37.74
CA GLY A 629 0.76 8.81 -36.38
C GLY A 629 -0.49 9.47 -35.82
N LYS A 630 -1.28 10.15 -36.67
CA LYS A 630 -2.58 10.71 -36.27
C LYS A 630 -3.59 9.60 -35.95
N ALA A 631 -3.64 8.55 -36.75
CA ALA A 631 -4.51 7.39 -36.52
C ALA A 631 -4.17 6.68 -35.20
N VAL A 632 -2.87 6.50 -34.89
CA VAL A 632 -2.41 5.94 -33.61
C VAL A 632 -2.82 6.84 -32.44
N ALA A 633 -2.72 8.16 -32.57
CA ALA A 633 -3.17 9.07 -31.53
C ALA A 633 -4.70 8.99 -31.30
N VAL A 634 -5.50 8.81 -32.36
CA VAL A 634 -6.94 8.55 -32.23
C VAL A 634 -7.22 7.22 -31.52
N LEU A 635 -6.46 6.16 -31.84
CA LEU A 635 -6.58 4.88 -31.14
C LEU A 635 -6.25 5.01 -29.65
N LEU A 636 -5.18 5.75 -29.31
CA LEU A 636 -4.83 6.06 -27.93
C LEU A 636 -5.94 6.86 -27.23
N LEU A 637 -6.56 7.82 -27.91
CA LEU A 637 -7.72 8.53 -27.36
C LEU A 637 -8.85 7.56 -26.99
N ILE A 638 -9.22 6.64 -27.89
CA ILE A 638 -10.30 5.67 -27.65
C ILE A 638 -10.02 4.81 -26.42
N ILE A 639 -8.78 4.30 -26.29
CA ILE A 639 -8.37 3.47 -25.14
C ILE A 639 -8.39 4.28 -23.84
N GLN A 640 -7.99 5.55 -23.88
CA GLN A 640 -7.93 6.41 -22.70
C GLN A 640 -9.31 6.80 -22.15
N VAL A 641 -10.32 6.93 -23.00
CA VAL A 641 -11.69 7.28 -22.57
C VAL A 641 -12.19 6.34 -21.48
N THR A 642 -11.93 5.03 -21.61
CA THR A 642 -12.34 4.03 -20.62
C THR A 642 -11.21 3.67 -19.64
N GLY A 643 -9.95 3.73 -20.07
CA GLY A 643 -8.80 3.29 -19.28
C GLY A 643 -8.28 4.29 -18.23
N CYS A 644 -8.67 5.58 -18.28
CA CYS A 644 -8.11 6.59 -17.38
C CYS A 644 -8.72 6.64 -15.96
N GLY A 645 -9.71 5.79 -15.66
CA GLY A 645 -10.36 5.77 -14.33
C GLY A 645 -11.20 7.02 -14.02
N GLY A 646 -11.59 7.78 -15.05
CA GLY A 646 -12.38 9.00 -14.90
C GLY A 646 -13.86 8.75 -14.62
N SER A 647 -14.53 7.91 -15.42
CA SER A 647 -15.97 7.61 -15.26
C SER A 647 -16.27 6.57 -14.18
N PHE A 648 -15.40 5.59 -14.03
CA PHE A 648 -15.58 4.46 -13.10
C PHE A 648 -14.30 4.27 -12.29
N PRO A 649 -14.41 3.84 -11.01
CA PRO A 649 -13.26 3.32 -10.28
C PRO A 649 -12.53 2.26 -11.10
N LEU A 650 -11.20 2.38 -11.18
CA LEU A 650 -10.37 1.52 -12.02
C LEU A 650 -10.58 0.03 -11.69
N GLN A 651 -10.81 -0.28 -10.41
CA GLN A 651 -11.00 -1.62 -9.86
C GLN A 651 -12.25 -2.33 -10.39
N LEU A 652 -13.25 -1.59 -10.88
CA LEU A 652 -14.47 -2.17 -11.46
C LEU A 652 -14.27 -2.60 -12.92
N LEU A 653 -13.20 -2.15 -13.58
CA LEU A 653 -12.95 -2.46 -14.98
C LEU A 653 -12.29 -3.85 -15.14
N PRO A 654 -12.40 -4.51 -16.31
CA PRO A 654 -11.74 -5.79 -16.53
C PRO A 654 -10.22 -5.74 -16.27
N PRO A 655 -9.57 -6.83 -15.82
CA PRO A 655 -8.15 -6.84 -15.44
C PRO A 655 -7.20 -6.32 -16.52
N PHE A 656 -7.51 -6.54 -17.80
CA PHE A 656 -6.69 -6.04 -18.90
C PHE A 656 -6.71 -4.51 -19.00
N VAL A 657 -7.83 -3.85 -18.67
CA VAL A 657 -7.93 -2.38 -18.65
C VAL A 657 -7.19 -1.82 -17.44
N GLN A 658 -7.30 -2.50 -16.28
CA GLN A 658 -6.54 -2.16 -15.08
C GLN A 658 -5.04 -2.20 -15.33
N ALA A 659 -4.54 -3.27 -15.97
CA ALA A 659 -3.13 -3.42 -16.30
C ALA A 659 -2.65 -2.39 -17.33
N LEU A 660 -3.52 -1.95 -18.25
CA LEU A 660 -3.19 -0.96 -19.27
C LEU A 660 -3.21 0.47 -18.75
N SER A 661 -4.06 0.77 -17.76
CA SER A 661 -4.30 2.11 -17.24
C SER A 661 -3.04 2.88 -16.82
N PRO A 662 -2.05 2.30 -16.11
CA PRO A 662 -0.80 2.98 -15.78
C PRO A 662 0.06 3.38 -16.99
N TRP A 663 -0.20 2.79 -18.16
CA TRP A 663 0.51 3.08 -19.42
C TRP A 663 -0.22 4.13 -20.27
N LEU A 664 -1.24 4.78 -19.71
CA LEU A 664 -2.03 5.80 -20.37
C LEU A 664 -1.75 7.15 -19.72
N PRO A 665 -1.25 8.15 -20.48
CA PRO A 665 -0.92 9.44 -19.88
C PRO A 665 -2.17 10.17 -19.36
N ALA A 666 -3.36 9.90 -19.89
CA ALA A 666 -4.62 10.42 -19.36
C ALA A 666 -4.94 9.97 -17.92
N THR A 667 -4.52 8.77 -17.50
CA THR A 667 -4.74 8.27 -16.13
C THR A 667 -4.10 9.21 -15.12
N HIS A 668 -2.84 9.56 -15.37
CA HIS A 668 -2.08 10.44 -14.48
C HIS A 668 -2.62 11.87 -14.47
N VAL A 669 -3.12 12.37 -15.60
CA VAL A 669 -3.77 13.70 -15.66
C VAL A 669 -5.06 13.70 -14.84
N VAL A 670 -5.91 12.68 -14.97
CA VAL A 670 -7.16 12.58 -14.19
C VAL A 670 -6.87 12.56 -12.69
N ASN A 671 -5.89 11.75 -12.25
CA ASN A 671 -5.54 11.64 -10.83
C ASN A 671 -4.89 12.92 -10.29
N ALA A 672 -3.95 13.53 -11.01
CA ALA A 672 -3.36 14.81 -10.63
C ALA A 672 -4.42 15.93 -10.55
N MET A 673 -5.38 15.93 -11.50
CA MET A 673 -6.46 16.91 -11.50
C MET A 673 -7.42 16.70 -10.32
N ARG A 674 -7.74 15.45 -9.95
CA ARG A 674 -8.51 15.13 -8.74
C ARG A 674 -7.83 15.64 -7.47
N ALA A 675 -6.52 15.39 -7.32
CA ALA A 675 -5.77 15.88 -6.17
C ALA A 675 -5.80 17.41 -6.08
N ALA A 676 -5.65 18.12 -7.20
CA ALA A 676 -5.76 19.58 -7.23
C ALA A 676 -7.19 20.10 -6.97
N MET A 677 -8.22 19.35 -7.38
CA MET A 677 -9.62 19.76 -7.26
C MET A 677 -10.23 19.49 -5.89
N PHE A 678 -9.99 18.31 -5.32
CA PHE A 678 -10.68 17.84 -4.10
C PHE A 678 -9.80 17.87 -2.85
N GLY A 679 -8.48 18.06 -3.01
CA GLY A 679 -7.52 18.08 -1.93
C GLY A 679 -6.38 17.09 -2.19
N THR A 680 -5.17 17.48 -1.77
CA THR A 680 -3.95 16.67 -1.94
C THR A 680 -3.68 15.87 -0.68
N TYR A 681 -3.20 14.63 -0.82
CA TYR A 681 -2.70 13.82 0.28
C TYR A 681 -1.24 13.41 0.06
N GLY A 682 -0.35 13.88 0.93
CA GLY A 682 1.09 13.63 0.83
C GLY A 682 1.68 14.23 -0.45
N ALA A 683 2.22 13.37 -1.32
CA ALA A 683 2.83 13.77 -2.60
C ALA A 683 2.10 13.17 -3.82
N ASP A 684 0.81 12.83 -3.68
CA ASP A 684 -0.02 12.23 -4.71
C ASP A 684 -0.01 13.03 -6.03
N PHE A 685 -0.26 14.34 -5.98
CA PHE A 685 -0.23 15.23 -7.15
C PHE A 685 1.13 15.17 -7.87
N TRP A 686 2.22 15.29 -7.12
CA TRP A 686 3.57 15.32 -7.68
C TRP A 686 3.99 13.96 -8.24
N THR A 687 3.53 12.87 -7.63
CA THR A 687 3.74 11.51 -8.12
C THR A 687 3.11 11.33 -9.49
N GLU A 688 1.85 11.74 -9.65
CA GLU A 688 1.13 11.64 -10.92
C GLU A 688 1.72 12.55 -12.01
N ILE A 689 2.12 13.77 -11.66
CA ILE A 689 2.86 14.65 -12.59
C ILE A 689 4.21 14.02 -12.99
N GLY A 690 4.92 13.38 -12.06
CA GLY A 690 6.17 12.67 -12.34
C GLY A 690 5.97 11.53 -13.33
N LEU A 691 4.96 10.68 -13.11
CA LEU A 691 4.61 9.57 -14.01
C LEU A 691 4.19 10.08 -15.39
N LEU A 692 3.42 11.17 -15.46
CA LEU A 692 3.05 11.82 -16.71
C LEU A 692 4.28 12.32 -17.50
N LEU A 693 5.26 12.92 -16.82
CA LEU A 693 6.49 13.41 -17.47
C LEU A 693 7.36 12.29 -18.03
N LEU A 694 7.30 11.07 -17.47
CA LEU A 694 8.03 9.91 -18.01
C LEU A 694 7.63 9.57 -19.44
N PHE A 695 6.39 9.89 -19.88
CA PHE A 695 5.96 9.69 -21.27
C PHE A 695 6.73 10.54 -22.29
N LEU A 696 7.41 11.61 -21.85
CA LEU A 696 8.27 12.40 -22.73
C LEU A 696 9.50 11.61 -23.20
N ILE A 697 9.97 10.63 -22.43
CA ILE A 697 11.14 9.82 -22.77
C ILE A 697 10.89 8.96 -24.01
N PRO A 698 9.88 8.05 -24.05
CA PRO A 698 9.59 7.27 -25.25
C PRO A 698 9.15 8.16 -26.42
N ALA A 699 8.40 9.24 -26.17
CA ALA A 699 8.04 10.20 -27.21
C ALA A 699 9.28 10.87 -27.85
N ALA A 700 10.24 11.32 -27.04
CA ALA A 700 11.47 11.92 -27.54
C ALA A 700 12.31 10.92 -28.33
N LEU A 701 12.36 9.66 -27.88
CA LEU A 701 13.06 8.58 -28.57
C LEU A 701 12.44 8.28 -29.95
N ILE A 702 11.11 8.21 -30.04
CA ILE A 702 10.38 8.07 -31.31
C ILE A 702 10.64 9.27 -32.24
N GLY A 703 10.47 10.49 -31.72
CA GLY A 703 10.56 11.72 -32.50
C GLY A 703 11.96 12.13 -32.96
N LEU A 704 12.99 11.85 -32.16
CA LEU A 704 14.38 12.28 -32.44
C LEU A 704 15.25 11.17 -33.03
N VAL A 705 15.07 9.91 -32.60
CA VAL A 705 15.97 8.79 -32.96
C VAL A 705 15.36 7.92 -34.06
N LEU A 706 14.15 7.38 -33.84
CA LEU A 706 13.52 6.47 -34.80
C LEU A 706 12.96 7.15 -36.06
N ARG A 707 12.87 8.48 -36.08
CA ARG A 707 12.37 9.24 -37.23
C ARG A 707 13.08 8.92 -38.54
N LYS A 708 14.41 8.77 -38.56
CA LYS A 708 15.17 8.48 -39.79
C LYS A 708 14.88 7.09 -40.39
N PRO A 709 14.98 5.98 -39.63
CA PRO A 709 14.65 4.66 -40.15
C PRO A 709 13.16 4.52 -40.49
N LEU A 710 12.26 5.06 -39.65
CA LEU A 710 10.82 5.01 -39.88
C LEU A 710 10.40 5.83 -41.10
N ALA A 711 11.03 6.97 -41.38
CA ALA A 711 10.72 7.74 -42.59
C ALA A 711 10.94 6.93 -43.87
N LYS A 712 12.01 6.12 -43.95
CA LYS A 712 12.26 5.24 -45.11
C LYS A 712 11.19 4.15 -45.23
N PHE A 713 10.82 3.53 -44.11
CA PHE A 713 9.74 2.53 -44.07
C PHE A 713 8.40 3.13 -44.47
N MET A 714 8.08 4.34 -43.99
CA MET A 714 6.83 5.03 -44.31
C MET A 714 6.77 5.46 -45.78
N THR A 715 7.88 5.91 -46.39
CA THR A 715 7.91 6.19 -47.84
C THR A 715 7.61 4.92 -48.64
N TRP A 716 8.24 3.79 -48.30
CA TRP A 716 7.96 2.50 -48.93
C TRP A 716 6.49 2.05 -48.71
N TYR A 717 5.95 2.21 -47.50
CA TYR A 717 4.56 1.86 -47.20
C TYR A 717 3.56 2.71 -47.99
N VAL A 718 3.79 4.02 -48.06
CA VAL A 718 2.95 4.94 -48.84
C VAL A 718 3.01 4.58 -50.33
N GLU A 719 4.19 4.32 -50.89
CA GLU A 719 4.34 3.86 -52.27
C GLU A 719 3.56 2.55 -52.53
N GLN A 720 3.58 1.60 -51.59
CA GLN A 720 2.83 0.36 -51.69
C GLN A 720 1.31 0.58 -51.65
N VAL A 721 0.82 1.44 -50.76
CA VAL A 721 -0.61 1.78 -50.65
C VAL A 721 -1.11 2.57 -51.86
N GLU A 722 -0.32 3.52 -52.37
CA GLU A 722 -0.62 4.22 -53.62
C GLU A 722 -0.62 3.26 -54.81
N SER A 723 0.29 2.26 -54.82
CA SER A 723 0.31 1.21 -55.84
C SER A 723 -0.89 0.26 -55.78
N SER A 724 -1.52 0.12 -54.59
CA SER A 724 -2.67 -0.76 -54.40
C SER A 724 -4.01 -0.15 -54.84
N LYS A 725 -4.03 1.09 -55.34
CA LYS A 725 -5.22 1.84 -55.82
C LYS A 725 -6.38 1.95 -54.81
N LEU A 726 -6.13 1.71 -53.52
CA LEU A 726 -7.14 1.75 -52.46
C LEU A 726 -7.44 3.18 -52.01
N VAL A 727 -6.50 4.10 -52.19
CA VAL A 727 -6.67 5.54 -51.96
C VAL A 727 -5.97 6.24 -53.12
N GLY A 728 -6.75 6.90 -53.97
CA GLY A 728 -6.28 7.64 -55.13
C GLY A 728 -5.97 9.10 -54.82
#